data_AF-A0A7R9KPS6-F1
#
_entry.id   AF-A0A7R9KPS6-F1
#
_cell.length_a   1.000
_cell.length_b   1.000
_cell.length_c   1.000
_cell.angle_alpha   90.00
_cell.angle_beta   90.00
_cell.angle_gamma   90.00
#
_symmetry.space_group_name_H-M   'P 1'
#
loop_
_entity.id
_entity.type
_entity.pdbx_description
1 polymer ?
#
loop_
_entity_poly.entity_id
_entity_poly.type
_entity_poly.pdbx_seq_one_letter_code
_entity_poly.pdbx_strand_id
1 'polypeptide(L)'
;MAKLGVLLLSVLLVSFLSDIHAVQKRDHNDYAKNPHPIVCYFGSWAFYHKAEKFDVSDINYDLCTHVNYGFAKIDEYNYEIQMFDPWLEDHFQAYQRFIDLKKKNPNLTTMISLGGWYEGSEKYSDMVTNPDIRKRFVKSAVEFLDKHNFDGLDLDWEHPAARGGASSDKENYIKLLEELKEAFEPKGYLLTAAVSPGKGTIDAAFVVPKLNELLDWVNVMTYDYHGGFDNYLGHNAPIYHRPEENEELERQLPPMDYTHFTVDYTINYFLSLGLSKEKMIMGVPFYGRGWTLMDAQHNHLHDEAKGMSPAGWIGGEPGVLGYDELCQMFNKNGSDWHHTGDPYYLAPYSWTNEIFIGHEDKKSLKCKIAYLKSKKLKGAMVWALENDDFKNRCGEGAYPLLNTVYDMLNGKDSGSMECPYGDIYPPTVPPTTTTTTTTTTTTTTPAPTTPTDPPTTPTTPPTPSPTTPTTAPTPPPTTPTTPAPPTPTPEPIDVICSRDGYMEYPNDIHKYYQCENTGPHQWRLTLKPCPLGPSGEQLVWHQKLRRLCYFGSWAHYHQEEPFDIEDINYDLCTHINYGFAKIDEYTYEILAFDPWLDEHLQSYQRFVDLKKKNPNLTTMISLGGWYEGSEKYSDMVTNAEIRHKFVRSVVTFLGKYNFDGLDLDWEYPGNRGGATTDKDNYIQLLTELRAAFEPHGYLLTAALSPGKQTIDSAYIVPKLNKLLDWANVMAYDYHGGWEDFLGHNSPLFSRPDETDELSEKYGVNFKWFTVDYTIHYYLNLGLSKDKMVMGVPFYGRAWTLLNETQINIHDYAKGMAPAGKISHEPGVLGYNELCLLEKQHPQEWHNSYDKYYMAPYAWTKDIFIGFDNEDSIQCKIAFLKLMGLKGAMIWSLENDDFKSRCGSLKYPLLRKVHSMLNGDEIHSMECKYGDLFPTTPKPTSRPTTTTTTPKPTPPPTQTPTEPPLPTTSKSPIDYWCSKDGYMPDSTDPHVFYQCEWIPGKGWWLHKMICPGVTNWNQDTLKCDK
;
A
#
# COMPACT_ATOMS: atom_id res chain seq x y z
N MET A 1 12.44 -80.69 5.11
CA MET A 1 12.56 -79.54 6.03
C MET A 1 12.87 -78.29 5.19
N ALA A 2 11.86 -77.57 4.68
CA ALA A 2 12.08 -76.51 3.68
C ALA A 2 11.14 -75.28 3.78
N LYS A 3 10.28 -75.21 4.81
CA LYS A 3 9.36 -74.06 5.03
C LYS A 3 9.57 -73.35 6.38
N LEU A 4 10.63 -73.69 7.12
CA LEU A 4 10.95 -73.08 8.43
C LEU A 4 12.10 -72.06 8.37
N GLY A 5 12.99 -72.15 7.37
CA GLY A 5 14.14 -71.26 7.24
C GLY A 5 13.81 -69.85 6.72
N VAL A 6 12.74 -69.70 5.93
CA VAL A 6 12.36 -68.39 5.34
C VAL A 6 11.80 -67.44 6.41
N LEU A 7 11.08 -67.97 7.41
CA LEU A 7 10.41 -67.15 8.41
C LEU A 7 11.38 -66.53 9.45
N LEU A 8 12.49 -67.20 9.78
CA LEU A 8 13.50 -66.62 10.68
C LEU A 8 14.33 -65.53 10.00
N LEU A 9 14.63 -65.66 8.70
CA LEU A 9 15.41 -64.65 7.97
C LEU A 9 14.66 -63.31 7.87
N SER A 10 13.34 -63.34 7.70
CA SER A 10 12.50 -62.14 7.70
C SER A 10 12.41 -61.45 9.07
N VAL A 11 12.41 -62.19 10.18
CA VAL A 11 12.37 -61.57 11.52
C VAL A 11 13.71 -60.93 11.89
N LEU A 12 14.84 -61.58 11.53
CA LEU A 12 16.18 -61.05 11.81
C LEU A 12 16.55 -59.81 10.97
N LEU A 13 16.01 -59.65 9.76
CA LEU A 13 16.23 -58.42 8.98
C LEU A 13 15.47 -57.22 9.58
N VAL A 14 14.25 -57.43 10.08
CA VAL A 14 13.44 -56.37 10.70
C VAL A 14 14.07 -55.87 12.00
N SER A 15 14.71 -56.74 12.79
CA SER A 15 15.43 -56.34 14.01
C SER A 15 16.89 -55.89 13.80
N PHE A 16 17.34 -55.72 12.55
CA PHE A 16 18.61 -55.04 12.23
C PHE A 16 18.39 -53.69 11.50
N LEU A 17 17.16 -53.40 11.08
CA LEU A 17 16.78 -52.11 10.47
C LEU A 17 16.13 -51.14 11.47
N SER A 18 15.80 -51.60 12.69
CA SER A 18 15.27 -50.75 13.78
C SER A 18 16.33 -49.83 14.43
N ASP A 19 17.61 -50.20 14.36
CA ASP A 19 18.64 -49.63 15.24
C ASP A 19 19.54 -48.58 14.57
N ILE A 20 19.18 -48.10 13.37
CA ILE A 20 19.98 -47.13 12.58
C ILE A 20 19.46 -45.69 12.67
N HIS A 21 18.19 -45.48 13.06
CA HIS A 21 17.61 -44.14 13.29
C HIS A 21 16.96 -44.02 14.67
N ALA A 22 17.66 -44.49 15.70
CA ALA A 22 17.39 -44.05 17.06
C ALA A 22 17.78 -42.57 17.19
N VAL A 23 16.85 -41.66 16.91
CA VAL A 23 17.01 -40.22 17.17
C VAL A 23 17.38 -40.06 18.64
N GLN A 24 18.62 -39.67 18.89
CA GLN A 24 19.15 -39.54 20.23
C GLN A 24 18.43 -38.34 20.88
N LYS A 25 17.50 -38.63 21.80
CA LYS A 25 16.62 -37.61 22.38
C LYS A 25 17.47 -36.54 23.07
N ARG A 26 17.63 -35.38 22.42
CA ARG A 26 18.36 -34.24 22.96
C ARG A 26 17.60 -33.76 24.19
N ASP A 27 18.29 -33.72 25.32
CA ASP A 27 17.77 -33.16 26.56
C ASP A 27 17.59 -31.65 26.35
N HIS A 28 16.47 -31.05 26.77
CA HIS A 28 16.28 -29.59 26.72
C HIS A 28 17.37 -28.84 27.50
N ASN A 29 18.06 -29.50 28.44
CA ASN A 29 19.23 -28.94 29.12
C ASN A 29 20.48 -28.80 28.23
N ASP A 30 20.58 -29.49 27.08
CA ASP A 30 21.80 -29.47 26.26
C ASP A 30 21.99 -28.13 25.52
N TYR A 31 20.90 -27.38 25.31
CA TYR A 31 20.91 -25.99 24.84
C TYR A 31 21.56 -25.01 25.84
N ALA A 32 21.78 -25.40 27.10
CA ALA A 32 22.52 -24.60 28.08
C ALA A 32 24.03 -24.49 27.79
N LYS A 33 24.55 -25.22 26.77
CA LYS A 33 25.95 -25.15 26.33
C LYS A 33 26.36 -23.79 25.75
N ASN A 34 25.42 -22.99 25.26
CA ASN A 34 25.71 -21.66 24.71
C ASN A 34 25.06 -20.57 25.58
N PRO A 35 25.83 -19.68 26.24
CA PRO A 35 25.26 -18.65 27.11
C PRO A 35 24.44 -17.64 26.31
N HIS A 36 24.88 -17.33 25.09
CA HIS A 36 24.24 -16.39 24.18
C HIS A 36 23.92 -17.04 22.83
N PRO A 37 22.64 -17.29 22.51
CA PRO A 37 22.25 -17.67 21.17
C PRO A 37 22.56 -16.57 20.16
N ILE A 38 23.06 -17.00 19.01
CA ILE A 38 23.10 -16.25 17.76
C ILE A 38 22.15 -16.98 16.81
N VAL A 39 21.03 -16.35 16.49
CA VAL A 39 19.96 -16.87 15.64
C VAL A 39 20.08 -16.21 14.27
N CYS A 40 20.45 -16.97 13.25
CA CYS A 40 20.71 -16.45 11.91
C CYS A 40 19.57 -16.82 10.96
N TYR A 41 18.86 -15.85 10.39
CA TYR A 41 17.91 -16.13 9.32
C TYR A 41 18.64 -16.23 7.97
N PHE A 42 18.28 -17.24 7.18
CA PHE A 42 18.75 -17.45 5.82
C PHE A 42 17.56 -17.40 4.87
N GLY A 43 17.50 -16.41 3.99
CA GLY A 43 16.48 -16.32 2.96
C GLY A 43 16.76 -17.24 1.79
N SER A 44 15.95 -18.28 1.60
CA SER A 44 16.15 -19.25 0.53
C SER A 44 16.01 -18.66 -0.88
N TRP A 45 15.34 -17.52 -1.00
CA TRP A 45 15.23 -16.75 -2.24
C TRP A 45 16.58 -16.19 -2.73
N ALA A 46 17.56 -16.00 -1.83
CA ALA A 46 18.90 -15.51 -2.18
C ALA A 46 19.67 -16.47 -3.11
N PHE A 47 19.21 -17.73 -3.23
CA PHE A 47 19.64 -18.68 -4.24
C PHE A 47 19.45 -18.16 -5.68
N TYR A 48 18.51 -17.24 -5.90
CA TYR A 48 18.11 -16.69 -7.20
C TYR A 48 18.64 -15.28 -7.49
N HIS A 49 19.39 -14.64 -6.57
CA HIS A 49 19.96 -13.31 -6.81
C HIS A 49 20.85 -13.32 -8.07
N LYS A 50 20.49 -12.50 -9.06
CA LYS A 50 21.12 -12.50 -10.40
C LYS A 50 22.59 -12.07 -10.37
N ALA A 51 22.97 -11.18 -9.45
CA ALA A 51 24.34 -10.66 -9.30
C ALA A 51 25.19 -11.42 -8.27
N GLU A 52 24.72 -11.52 -7.02
CA GLU A 52 25.46 -12.13 -5.90
C GLU A 52 24.60 -13.19 -5.21
N LYS A 53 24.44 -14.34 -5.86
CA LYS A 53 23.81 -15.53 -5.27
C LYS A 53 24.43 -15.88 -3.90
N PHE A 54 23.56 -16.22 -2.95
CA PHE A 54 23.86 -16.87 -1.67
C PHE A 54 23.12 -18.21 -1.60
N ASP A 55 23.78 -19.30 -1.22
CA ASP A 55 23.19 -20.64 -1.10
C ASP A 55 23.54 -21.27 0.26
N VAL A 56 22.94 -22.41 0.58
CA VAL A 56 23.22 -23.21 1.79
C VAL A 56 24.71 -23.56 1.94
N SER A 57 25.49 -23.55 0.84
CA SER A 57 26.94 -23.68 0.85
C SER A 57 27.69 -22.51 1.49
N ASP A 58 27.11 -21.32 1.45
CA ASP A 58 27.69 -20.05 1.92
C ASP A 58 27.33 -19.76 3.39
N ILE A 59 26.43 -20.53 4.00
CA ILE A 59 26.09 -20.38 5.42
C ILE A 59 27.32 -20.72 6.29
N ASN A 60 27.89 -19.70 6.94
CA ASN A 60 28.99 -19.87 7.90
C ASN A 60 28.48 -20.39 9.26
N TYR A 61 28.24 -21.70 9.28
CA TYR A 61 27.69 -22.46 10.41
C TYR A 61 28.54 -22.48 11.70
N ASP A 62 29.75 -21.90 11.70
CA ASP A 62 30.59 -21.76 12.89
C ASP A 62 30.41 -20.40 13.61
N LEU A 63 29.76 -19.42 12.94
CA LEU A 63 29.40 -18.11 13.51
C LEU A 63 27.95 -18.07 14.06
N CYS A 64 27.11 -19.01 13.67
CA CYS A 64 25.72 -19.13 14.11
C CYS A 64 25.56 -20.25 15.16
N THR A 65 24.60 -20.10 16.07
CA THR A 65 24.22 -21.18 17.01
C THR A 65 22.96 -21.90 16.55
N HIS A 66 22.03 -21.12 15.99
CA HIS A 66 20.76 -21.54 15.42
C HIS A 66 20.69 -20.90 14.03
N VAL A 67 20.28 -21.66 13.02
CA VAL A 67 19.98 -21.10 11.70
C VAL A 67 18.52 -21.40 11.39
N ASN A 68 17.78 -20.36 11.04
CA ASN A 68 16.38 -20.43 10.67
C ASN A 68 16.30 -20.38 9.14
N TYR A 69 15.79 -21.46 8.53
CA TYR A 69 15.52 -21.50 7.09
C TYR A 69 14.26 -20.68 6.81
N GLY A 70 14.40 -19.54 6.13
CA GLY A 70 13.29 -18.74 5.62
C GLY A 70 12.93 -19.19 4.20
N PHE A 71 11.78 -19.82 3.93
CA PHE A 71 10.69 -20.17 4.85
C PHE A 71 9.98 -21.48 4.44
N ALA A 72 9.05 -21.91 5.29
CA ALA A 72 7.88 -22.70 4.95
C ALA A 72 6.64 -21.78 4.82
N LYS A 73 5.54 -22.30 4.27
CA LYS A 73 4.26 -21.58 4.11
C LYS A 73 3.09 -22.46 4.55
N ILE A 74 1.92 -21.88 4.82
CA ILE A 74 0.68 -22.62 5.05
C ILE A 74 -0.05 -22.82 3.71
N ASP A 75 -0.69 -23.97 3.52
CA ASP A 75 -1.59 -24.22 2.38
C ASP A 75 -2.93 -23.47 2.48
N GLU A 76 -3.33 -22.84 1.39
CA GLU A 76 -4.51 -21.95 1.33
C GLU A 76 -5.86 -22.71 1.27
N TYR A 77 -5.86 -24.05 1.25
CA TYR A 77 -7.07 -24.88 1.21
C TYR A 77 -7.21 -25.80 2.43
N ASN A 78 -6.12 -26.46 2.85
CA ASN A 78 -6.14 -27.40 3.95
C ASN A 78 -5.46 -26.90 5.23
N TYR A 79 -4.77 -25.75 5.20
CA TYR A 79 -4.04 -25.15 6.33
C TYR A 79 -2.96 -26.06 6.94
N GLU A 80 -2.37 -26.98 6.17
CA GLU A 80 -1.19 -27.74 6.56
C GLU A 80 0.10 -26.99 6.20
N ILE A 81 1.20 -27.25 6.92
CA ILE A 81 2.51 -26.68 6.56
C ILE A 81 3.06 -27.33 5.28
N GLN A 82 3.61 -26.51 4.40
CA GLN A 82 4.26 -26.96 3.17
C GLN A 82 5.54 -26.17 2.87
N MET A 83 6.35 -26.71 1.97
CA MET A 83 7.57 -26.05 1.49
C MET A 83 7.20 -24.75 0.74
N PHE A 84 7.89 -23.64 1.04
CA PHE A 84 7.66 -22.41 0.30
C PHE A 84 8.06 -22.59 -1.17
N ASP A 85 9.25 -23.14 -1.40
CA ASP A 85 9.79 -23.53 -2.69
C ASP A 85 10.16 -25.04 -2.68
N PRO A 86 9.30 -25.93 -3.22
CA PRO A 86 9.60 -27.35 -3.37
C PRO A 86 10.69 -27.64 -4.41
N TRP A 87 10.89 -26.77 -5.41
CA TRP A 87 11.83 -26.99 -6.51
C TRP A 87 13.28 -26.97 -6.03
N LEU A 88 13.59 -26.12 -5.04
CA LEU A 88 14.89 -26.10 -4.37
C LEU A 88 15.21 -27.40 -3.63
N GLU A 89 14.22 -28.14 -3.11
CA GLU A 89 14.45 -29.48 -2.58
C GLU A 89 14.58 -30.50 -3.71
N ASP A 90 13.62 -30.58 -4.62
CA ASP A 90 13.56 -31.60 -5.67
C ASP A 90 14.81 -31.60 -6.58
N HIS A 91 15.41 -30.42 -6.82
CA HIS A 91 16.54 -30.26 -7.74
C HIS A 91 17.89 -30.00 -7.05
N PHE A 92 17.89 -29.40 -5.85
CA PHE A 92 19.12 -29.00 -5.14
C PHE A 92 19.20 -29.52 -3.71
N GLN A 93 18.23 -30.31 -3.24
CA GLN A 93 18.18 -30.91 -1.90
C GLN A 93 18.45 -29.87 -0.81
N ALA A 94 17.89 -28.66 -0.96
CA ALA A 94 18.22 -27.51 -0.14
C ALA A 94 17.97 -27.73 1.37
N TYR A 95 16.90 -28.44 1.76
CA TYR A 95 16.65 -28.77 3.16
C TYR A 95 17.65 -29.83 3.63
N GLN A 96 17.85 -30.92 2.87
CA GLN A 96 18.83 -31.95 3.25
C GLN A 96 20.26 -31.38 3.37
N ARG A 97 20.68 -30.48 2.47
CA ARG A 97 21.97 -29.76 2.56
C ARG A 97 22.07 -28.86 3.78
N PHE A 98 20.96 -28.27 4.22
CA PHE A 98 20.87 -27.39 5.37
C PHE A 98 20.95 -28.18 6.69
N ILE A 99 20.21 -29.28 6.80
CA ILE A 99 20.34 -30.25 7.89
C ILE A 99 21.77 -30.83 7.94
N ASP A 100 22.40 -31.07 6.79
CA ASP A 100 23.77 -31.55 6.68
C ASP A 100 24.83 -30.57 7.21
N LEU A 101 24.50 -29.30 7.48
CA LEU A 101 25.38 -28.41 8.24
C LEU A 101 25.65 -28.95 9.65
N LYS A 102 24.72 -29.68 10.26
CA LYS A 102 24.90 -30.39 11.54
C LYS A 102 25.96 -31.51 11.46
N LYS A 103 26.30 -32.00 10.26
CA LYS A 103 27.42 -32.94 10.05
C LYS A 103 28.78 -32.24 10.08
N LYS A 104 28.83 -30.91 9.88
CA LYS A 104 30.04 -30.08 9.97
C LYS A 104 30.21 -29.51 11.38
N ASN A 105 29.15 -28.91 11.94
CA ASN A 105 29.08 -28.44 13.33
C ASN A 105 27.95 -29.18 14.08
N PRO A 106 28.25 -30.24 14.84
CA PRO A 106 27.24 -31.01 15.60
C PRO A 106 26.51 -30.24 16.71
N ASN A 107 27.00 -29.05 17.09
CA ASN A 107 26.35 -28.16 18.07
C ASN A 107 25.38 -27.16 17.42
N LEU A 108 25.27 -27.17 16.08
CA LEU A 108 24.32 -26.33 15.35
C LEU A 108 22.89 -26.86 15.51
N THR A 109 21.95 -25.93 15.68
CA THR A 109 20.52 -26.17 15.55
C THR A 109 20.02 -25.64 14.21
N THR A 110 19.25 -26.45 13.49
CA THR A 110 18.64 -26.10 12.20
C THR A 110 17.13 -26.06 12.35
N MET A 111 16.56 -24.85 12.28
CA MET A 111 15.13 -24.58 12.39
C MET A 111 14.53 -24.35 11.01
N ILE A 112 13.24 -24.62 10.85
CA ILE A 112 12.42 -24.06 9.77
C ILE A 112 11.62 -22.89 10.34
N SER A 113 11.63 -21.75 9.67
CA SER A 113 10.71 -20.64 9.99
C SER A 113 9.50 -20.69 9.07
N LEU A 114 8.32 -20.38 9.60
CA LEU A 114 7.04 -20.42 8.90
C LEU A 114 6.41 -19.03 8.93
N GLY A 115 6.22 -18.45 7.74
CA GLY A 115 5.69 -17.10 7.59
C GLY A 115 6.67 -16.17 6.89
N GLY A 116 6.93 -15.03 7.52
CA GLY A 116 7.60 -13.88 6.93
C GLY A 116 6.64 -13.04 6.08
N TRP A 117 7.01 -11.77 5.89
CA TRP A 117 6.16 -10.70 5.35
C TRP A 117 5.33 -11.09 4.11
N TYR A 118 5.95 -11.74 3.14
CA TYR A 118 5.34 -12.11 1.85
C TYR A 118 4.38 -13.30 1.91
N GLU A 119 4.33 -14.04 3.02
CA GLU A 119 3.44 -15.18 3.21
C GLU A 119 1.99 -14.70 3.45
N GLY A 120 1.85 -13.66 4.30
CA GLY A 120 0.59 -13.00 4.67
C GLY A 120 0.24 -13.18 6.16
N SER A 121 -0.96 -12.71 6.55
CA SER A 121 -1.49 -12.86 7.92
C SER A 121 -2.83 -13.58 7.96
N GLU A 122 -3.73 -13.26 7.03
CA GLU A 122 -5.11 -13.77 6.94
C GLU A 122 -5.24 -15.30 7.13
N LYS A 123 -4.42 -16.10 6.42
CA LYS A 123 -4.49 -17.57 6.51
C LYS A 123 -4.05 -18.13 7.88
N TYR A 124 -3.24 -17.39 8.64
CA TYR A 124 -2.92 -17.75 10.03
C TYR A 124 -4.11 -17.45 10.93
N SER A 125 -4.76 -16.30 10.77
CA SER A 125 -6.01 -15.93 11.47
C SER A 125 -7.11 -16.97 11.26
N ASP A 126 -7.33 -17.39 10.02
CA ASP A 126 -8.22 -18.51 9.66
C ASP A 126 -7.84 -19.79 10.43
N MET A 127 -6.57 -20.22 10.30
CA MET A 127 -6.05 -21.45 10.87
C MET A 127 -6.18 -21.47 12.40
N VAL A 128 -5.85 -20.36 13.08
CA VAL A 128 -5.93 -20.29 14.54
C VAL A 128 -7.36 -20.16 15.06
N THR A 129 -8.31 -19.68 14.25
CA THR A 129 -9.69 -19.47 14.69
C THR A 129 -10.44 -20.78 14.92
N ASN A 130 -10.19 -21.84 14.13
CA ASN A 130 -10.88 -23.12 14.25
C ASN A 130 -10.01 -24.19 14.97
N PRO A 131 -10.46 -24.79 16.09
CA PRO A 131 -9.67 -25.76 16.85
C PRO A 131 -9.37 -27.07 16.10
N ASP A 132 -10.18 -27.47 15.13
CA ASP A 132 -9.91 -28.68 14.34
C ASP A 132 -9.03 -28.40 13.12
N ILE A 133 -8.93 -27.13 12.70
CA ILE A 133 -7.93 -26.67 11.73
C ILE A 133 -6.57 -26.52 12.43
N ARG A 134 -6.49 -25.90 13.61
CA ARG A 134 -5.26 -25.87 14.44
C ARG A 134 -4.68 -27.25 14.66
N LYS A 135 -5.48 -28.24 15.12
CA LYS A 135 -5.01 -29.62 15.29
C LYS A 135 -4.46 -30.25 14.01
N ARG A 136 -5.04 -29.94 12.85
CA ARG A 136 -4.54 -30.41 11.54
C ARG A 136 -3.21 -29.76 11.21
N PHE A 137 -3.11 -28.44 11.36
CA PHE A 137 -1.86 -27.70 11.21
C PHE A 137 -0.77 -28.24 12.15
N VAL A 138 -1.04 -28.34 13.45
CA VAL A 138 -0.13 -28.88 14.49
C VAL A 138 0.35 -30.29 14.14
N LYS A 139 -0.56 -31.18 13.70
CA LYS A 139 -0.21 -32.51 13.21
C LYS A 139 0.73 -32.44 12.00
N SER A 140 0.40 -31.61 11.00
CA SER A 140 1.24 -31.45 9.81
C SER A 140 2.61 -30.85 10.14
N ALA A 141 2.69 -29.95 11.13
CA ALA A 141 3.95 -29.38 11.61
C ALA A 141 4.87 -30.48 12.19
N VAL A 142 4.34 -31.35 13.04
CA VAL A 142 5.10 -32.52 13.54
C VAL A 142 5.52 -33.44 12.40
N GLU A 143 4.62 -33.77 11.47
CA GLU A 143 4.94 -34.65 10.33
C GLU A 143 5.96 -34.04 9.36
N PHE A 144 5.99 -32.71 9.21
CA PHE A 144 6.96 -31.97 8.41
C PHE A 144 8.34 -31.93 9.06
N LEU A 145 8.41 -31.66 10.37
CA LEU A 145 9.65 -31.69 11.15
C LEU A 145 10.24 -33.12 11.19
N ASP A 146 9.40 -34.16 11.37
CA ASP A 146 9.80 -35.57 11.29
C ASP A 146 10.38 -35.91 9.92
N LYS A 147 9.66 -35.55 8.85
CA LYS A 147 10.05 -35.85 7.46
C LYS A 147 11.37 -35.20 7.07
N HIS A 148 11.60 -33.96 7.50
CA HIS A 148 12.71 -33.12 7.04
C HIS A 148 13.85 -32.95 8.06
N ASN A 149 13.77 -33.55 9.25
CA ASN A 149 14.84 -33.60 10.27
C ASN A 149 15.32 -32.24 10.84
N PHE A 150 14.44 -31.23 10.80
CA PHE A 150 14.62 -29.97 11.54
C PHE A 150 14.53 -30.20 13.06
N ASP A 151 15.20 -29.35 13.85
CA ASP A 151 15.21 -29.44 15.31
C ASP A 151 14.04 -28.67 15.97
N GLY A 152 13.24 -27.93 15.20
CA GLY A 152 12.11 -27.16 15.69
C GLY A 152 11.49 -26.23 14.66
N LEU A 153 10.41 -25.56 15.07
CA LEU A 153 9.65 -24.58 14.29
C LEU A 153 9.84 -23.18 14.90
N ASP A 154 10.07 -22.22 14.02
CA ASP A 154 9.99 -20.79 14.32
C ASP A 154 8.74 -20.21 13.64
N LEU A 155 7.93 -19.45 14.37
CA LEU A 155 6.70 -18.84 13.86
C LEU A 155 6.92 -17.37 13.57
N ASP A 156 6.85 -17.00 12.30
CA ASP A 156 7.01 -15.63 11.81
C ASP A 156 5.70 -15.13 11.20
N TRP A 157 4.64 -15.16 12.02
CA TRP A 157 3.33 -14.65 11.61
C TRP A 157 3.38 -13.11 11.66
N GLU A 158 3.28 -12.49 10.49
CA GLU A 158 3.33 -11.03 10.34
C GLU A 158 1.99 -10.39 9.95
N HIS A 159 1.16 -9.89 10.87
CA HIS A 159 1.17 -10.10 12.33
C HIS A 159 -0.27 -10.44 12.79
N PRO A 160 -0.45 -11.15 13.93
CA PRO A 160 -1.77 -11.38 14.52
C PRO A 160 -2.56 -10.07 14.67
N ALA A 161 -3.86 -10.09 14.39
CA ALA A 161 -4.75 -8.91 14.39
C ALA A 161 -4.37 -7.79 13.40
N ALA A 162 -3.47 -8.03 12.44
CA ALA A 162 -3.06 -7.08 11.40
C ALA A 162 -2.98 -7.77 10.02
N ARG A 163 -2.89 -6.98 8.93
CA ARG A 163 -2.69 -7.47 7.54
C ARG A 163 -3.69 -8.56 7.08
N GLY A 164 -4.93 -8.47 7.57
CA GLY A 164 -6.01 -9.46 7.35
C GLY A 164 -6.30 -10.37 8.56
N GLY A 165 -5.59 -10.21 9.67
CA GLY A 165 -5.89 -10.88 10.94
C GLY A 165 -6.99 -10.21 11.76
N ALA A 166 -7.67 -10.99 12.60
CA ALA A 166 -8.76 -10.53 13.47
C ALA A 166 -8.28 -10.24 14.91
N SER A 167 -8.99 -9.40 15.67
CA SER A 167 -8.63 -9.11 17.07
C SER A 167 -8.67 -10.34 18.01
N SER A 168 -9.39 -11.39 17.61
CA SER A 168 -9.37 -12.70 18.28
C SER A 168 -8.04 -13.45 18.15
N ASP A 169 -7.19 -13.08 17.19
CA ASP A 169 -5.89 -13.71 16.94
C ASP A 169 -5.00 -13.67 18.17
N LYS A 170 -5.05 -12.59 18.96
CA LYS A 170 -4.27 -12.44 20.19
C LYS A 170 -4.42 -13.62 21.15
N GLU A 171 -5.64 -14.13 21.31
CA GLU A 171 -5.94 -15.28 22.17
C GLU A 171 -5.92 -16.60 21.40
N ASN A 172 -6.20 -16.59 20.09
CA ASN A 172 -6.16 -17.80 19.25
C ASN A 172 -4.71 -18.24 18.94
N TYR A 173 -3.77 -17.30 18.83
CA TYR A 173 -2.35 -17.56 18.70
C TYR A 173 -1.79 -18.25 19.95
N ILE A 174 -2.24 -17.87 21.15
CA ILE A 174 -1.85 -18.59 22.37
C ILE A 174 -2.35 -20.04 22.35
N LYS A 175 -3.58 -20.30 21.89
CA LYS A 175 -4.11 -21.67 21.74
C LYS A 175 -3.28 -22.50 20.74
N LEU A 176 -2.83 -21.87 19.65
CA LEU A 176 -1.89 -22.49 18.71
C LEU A 176 -0.56 -22.85 19.40
N LEU A 177 0.01 -21.92 20.17
CA LEU A 177 1.29 -22.14 20.87
C LEU A 177 1.17 -23.22 21.97
N GLU A 178 0.03 -23.29 22.67
CA GLU A 178 -0.27 -24.35 23.64
C GLU A 178 -0.36 -25.72 22.95
N GLU A 179 -1.13 -25.83 21.85
CA GLU A 179 -1.29 -27.07 21.08
C GLU A 179 0.03 -27.52 20.39
N LEU A 180 0.84 -26.58 19.89
CA LEU A 180 2.18 -26.88 19.35
C LEU A 180 3.13 -27.34 20.45
N LYS A 181 3.16 -26.68 21.62
CA LYS A 181 4.09 -27.04 22.70
C LYS A 181 3.79 -28.43 23.25
N GLU A 182 2.51 -28.78 23.43
CA GLU A 182 2.09 -30.15 23.80
C GLU A 182 2.52 -31.19 22.77
N ALA A 183 2.40 -30.88 21.46
CA ALA A 183 2.82 -31.79 20.40
C ALA A 183 4.35 -31.92 20.26
N PHE A 184 5.11 -30.89 20.64
CA PHE A 184 6.56 -30.80 20.47
C PHE A 184 7.36 -31.37 21.65
N GLU A 185 6.88 -31.24 22.89
CA GLU A 185 7.58 -31.75 24.09
C GLU A 185 7.91 -33.27 24.02
N PRO A 186 7.02 -34.17 23.56
CA PRO A 186 7.34 -35.59 23.41
C PRO A 186 8.50 -35.85 22.43
N LYS A 187 8.65 -35.00 21.42
CA LYS A 187 9.70 -35.05 20.38
C LYS A 187 11.01 -34.41 20.85
N GLY A 188 10.94 -33.35 21.65
CA GLY A 188 12.07 -32.48 21.98
C GLY A 188 12.35 -31.41 20.92
N TYR A 189 11.31 -31.00 20.17
CA TYR A 189 11.42 -29.91 19.21
C TYR A 189 11.40 -28.55 19.92
N LEU A 190 12.18 -27.59 19.41
CA LEU A 190 12.07 -26.19 19.81
C LEU A 190 10.84 -25.53 19.19
N LEU A 191 10.26 -24.58 19.91
CA LEU A 191 9.21 -23.68 19.44
C LEU A 191 9.60 -22.24 19.76
N THR A 192 9.88 -21.45 18.73
CA THR A 192 10.21 -20.01 18.83
C THR A 192 9.25 -19.18 17.99
N ALA A 193 9.28 -17.86 18.16
CA ALA A 193 8.54 -16.95 17.30
C ALA A 193 9.30 -15.66 17.06
N ALA A 194 9.16 -15.09 15.87
CA ALA A 194 9.47 -13.70 15.59
C ALA A 194 8.29 -12.80 15.96
N VAL A 195 8.57 -11.60 16.49
CA VAL A 195 7.54 -10.66 16.95
C VAL A 195 7.84 -9.22 16.55
N SER A 196 6.79 -8.50 16.16
CA SER A 196 6.81 -7.08 15.77
C SER A 196 7.37 -6.19 16.89
N PRO A 197 8.14 -5.13 16.57
CA PRO A 197 8.66 -4.19 17.56
C PRO A 197 7.69 -3.07 17.93
N GLY A 198 6.73 -2.76 17.05
CA GLY A 198 5.85 -1.59 17.18
C GLY A 198 4.83 -1.75 18.30
N LYS A 199 4.76 -0.78 19.22
CA LYS A 199 3.90 -0.82 20.42
C LYS A 199 2.45 -1.22 20.12
N GLY A 200 1.83 -0.56 19.12
CA GLY A 200 0.44 -0.84 18.72
C GLY A 200 0.23 -2.28 18.27
N THR A 201 1.18 -2.85 17.52
CA THR A 201 1.16 -4.27 17.12
C THR A 201 1.35 -5.17 18.33
N ILE A 202 2.26 -4.87 19.26
CA ILE A 202 2.48 -5.66 20.47
C ILE A 202 1.19 -5.75 21.31
N ASP A 203 0.52 -4.61 21.49
CA ASP A 203 -0.73 -4.51 22.24
C ASP A 203 -1.90 -5.22 21.53
N ALA A 204 -1.95 -5.19 20.19
CA ALA A 204 -2.97 -5.86 19.40
C ALA A 204 -2.75 -7.39 19.26
N ALA A 205 -1.50 -7.83 19.13
CA ALA A 205 -1.16 -9.19 18.67
C ALA A 205 -0.82 -10.17 19.79
N PHE A 206 -0.23 -9.72 20.91
CA PHE A 206 0.50 -10.63 21.81
C PHE A 206 0.02 -10.62 23.26
N VAL A 207 -0.17 -11.81 23.83
CA VAL A 207 -0.25 -12.03 25.28
C VAL A 207 1.17 -12.34 25.78
N VAL A 208 1.97 -11.31 25.98
CA VAL A 208 3.42 -11.43 26.25
C VAL A 208 3.80 -12.40 27.40
N PRO A 209 3.08 -12.47 28.54
CA PRO A 209 3.36 -13.47 29.58
C PRO A 209 3.21 -14.92 29.10
N LYS A 210 2.27 -15.18 28.17
CA LYS A 210 2.04 -16.50 27.58
C LYS A 210 3.07 -16.84 26.50
N LEU A 211 3.54 -15.86 25.73
CA LEU A 211 4.73 -16.05 24.87
C LEU A 211 5.94 -16.48 25.71
N ASN A 212 6.16 -15.81 26.85
CA ASN A 212 7.22 -16.13 27.81
C ASN A 212 7.04 -17.49 28.50
N GLU A 213 5.81 -17.98 28.66
CA GLU A 213 5.54 -19.33 29.18
C GLU A 213 5.90 -20.39 28.12
N LEU A 214 5.33 -20.29 26.92
CA LEU A 214 5.22 -21.37 25.94
C LEU A 214 6.42 -21.51 25.00
N LEU A 215 6.99 -20.40 24.56
CA LEU A 215 8.11 -20.38 23.61
C LEU A 215 9.45 -20.66 24.31
N ASP A 216 10.39 -21.32 23.64
CA ASP A 216 11.73 -21.53 24.21
C ASP A 216 12.52 -20.20 24.27
N TRP A 217 12.32 -19.32 23.28
CA TRP A 217 12.59 -17.87 23.35
C TRP A 217 11.79 -17.11 22.28
N VAL A 218 11.85 -15.79 22.34
CA VAL A 218 11.21 -14.84 21.42
C VAL A 218 12.28 -14.05 20.66
N ASN A 219 12.18 -14.01 19.33
CA ASN A 219 13.02 -13.21 18.44
C ASN A 219 12.34 -11.84 18.21
N VAL A 220 12.74 -10.81 18.94
CA VAL A 220 12.14 -9.47 18.80
C VAL A 220 12.75 -8.76 17.60
N MET A 221 11.94 -8.43 16.60
CA MET A 221 12.38 -7.81 15.34
C MET A 221 12.65 -6.31 15.53
N THR A 222 13.71 -5.97 16.26
CA THR A 222 14.07 -4.58 16.61
C THR A 222 14.74 -3.83 15.46
N TYR A 223 14.04 -3.74 14.33
CA TYR A 223 14.35 -3.08 13.07
C TYR A 223 13.04 -2.75 12.32
N ASP A 224 13.12 -2.17 11.13
CA ASP A 224 11.97 -1.65 10.37
C ASP A 224 11.10 -0.65 11.16
N TYR A 225 11.73 0.12 12.04
CA TYR A 225 11.08 1.23 12.75
C TYR A 225 10.70 2.37 11.81
N HIS A 226 11.55 2.63 10.81
CA HIS A 226 11.30 3.59 9.74
C HIS A 226 11.78 3.04 8.40
N GLY A 227 11.07 3.39 7.33
CA GLY A 227 11.42 3.03 5.96
C GLY A 227 10.56 3.74 4.93
N GLY A 228 10.66 3.37 3.65
CA GLY A 228 9.92 4.07 2.57
C GLY A 228 8.39 3.92 2.57
N PHE A 229 7.79 3.40 3.66
CA PHE A 229 6.39 3.57 4.01
C PHE A 229 6.12 4.93 4.69
N ASP A 230 7.14 5.55 5.27
CA ASP A 230 7.18 6.91 5.77
C ASP A 230 7.42 7.91 4.63
N ASN A 231 6.75 9.06 4.69
CA ASN A 231 6.98 10.21 3.79
C ASN A 231 8.10 11.15 4.26
N TYR A 232 8.91 10.73 5.22
CA TYR A 232 10.00 11.49 5.85
C TYR A 232 11.21 10.59 6.10
N LEU A 233 12.40 11.19 6.27
CA LEU A 233 13.65 10.45 6.48
C LEU A 233 13.78 9.93 7.92
N GLY A 234 13.91 8.62 8.10
CA GLY A 234 14.08 7.98 9.41
C GLY A 234 15.29 7.04 9.48
N HIS A 235 15.34 6.18 10.51
CA HIS A 235 16.41 5.19 10.66
C HIS A 235 15.85 3.78 10.89
N ASN A 236 16.46 2.76 10.27
CA ASN A 236 16.00 1.37 10.31
C ASN A 236 15.91 0.82 11.75
N ALA A 237 16.96 1.03 12.56
CA ALA A 237 17.06 0.48 13.92
C ALA A 237 17.76 1.40 14.95
N PRO A 238 17.20 2.57 15.29
CA PRO A 238 17.79 3.48 16.29
C PRO A 238 17.75 2.89 17.71
N ILE A 239 18.85 3.00 18.49
CA ILE A 239 18.86 2.47 19.87
C ILE A 239 18.02 3.35 20.80
N TYR A 240 18.20 4.67 20.76
CA TYR A 240 17.41 5.66 21.50
C TYR A 240 16.85 6.72 20.54
N HIS A 241 15.91 7.55 21.02
CA HIS A 241 15.45 8.76 20.34
C HIS A 241 16.36 9.97 20.69
N ARG A 242 16.30 10.99 19.85
CA ARG A 242 16.96 12.29 20.03
C ARG A 242 16.11 13.21 20.92
N PRO A 243 16.68 14.16 21.68
CA PRO A 243 15.92 15.08 22.55
C PRO A 243 14.86 15.93 21.82
N GLU A 244 15.07 16.21 20.53
CA GLU A 244 14.12 16.86 19.63
C GLU A 244 12.94 15.98 19.21
N GLU A 245 13.07 14.65 19.27
CA GLU A 245 11.97 13.69 19.11
C GLU A 245 11.20 13.57 20.43
N ASN A 246 10.20 14.43 20.60
CA ASN A 246 9.38 14.51 21.81
C ASN A 246 7.91 14.83 21.46
N GLU A 247 7.04 14.82 22.47
CA GLU A 247 5.58 15.04 22.34
C GLU A 247 5.18 16.28 21.52
N GLU A 248 6.04 17.30 21.42
CA GLU A 248 5.78 18.50 20.61
C GLU A 248 6.02 18.24 19.11
N LEU A 249 7.06 17.48 18.75
CA LEU A 249 7.31 17.06 17.36
C LEU A 249 6.30 16.00 16.92
N GLU A 250 5.98 15.04 17.79
CA GLU A 250 4.94 14.01 17.56
C GLU A 250 3.56 14.66 17.31
N ARG A 251 3.25 15.78 17.99
CA ARG A 251 2.01 16.56 17.74
C ARG A 251 2.07 17.45 16.49
N GLN A 252 3.24 17.69 15.91
CA GLN A 252 3.40 18.49 14.68
C GLN A 252 3.47 17.63 13.42
N LEU A 253 3.74 16.32 13.52
CA LEU A 253 3.87 15.40 12.39
C LEU A 253 3.01 14.13 12.59
N PRO A 254 1.71 14.16 12.22
CA PRO A 254 0.85 12.98 12.34
C PRO A 254 1.14 11.95 11.23
N PRO A 255 1.17 10.63 11.52
CA PRO A 255 0.88 9.97 12.79
C PRO A 255 2.12 9.31 13.41
N MET A 256 3.17 10.07 13.74
CA MET A 256 4.40 9.50 14.32
C MET A 256 4.37 9.36 15.86
N ASP A 257 5.01 8.28 16.31
CA ASP A 257 5.17 7.88 17.71
C ASP A 257 6.68 7.60 17.96
N TYR A 258 7.51 8.60 17.64
CA TYR A 258 8.97 8.48 17.53
C TYR A 258 9.62 7.96 18.80
N THR A 259 9.16 8.41 19.97
CA THR A 259 9.69 7.97 21.27
C THR A 259 9.50 6.47 21.51
N HIS A 260 8.51 5.84 20.85
CA HIS A 260 8.23 4.42 20.92
C HIS A 260 8.91 3.56 19.84
N PHE A 261 9.34 4.15 18.72
CA PHE A 261 9.97 3.43 17.60
C PHE A 261 11.51 3.29 17.76
N THR A 262 11.95 2.76 18.90
CA THR A 262 13.38 2.57 19.22
C THR A 262 13.67 1.22 19.87
N VAL A 263 14.90 0.70 19.69
CA VAL A 263 15.33 -0.57 20.32
C VAL A 263 15.19 -0.51 21.84
N ASP A 264 15.53 0.60 22.49
CA ASP A 264 15.40 0.72 23.95
C ASP A 264 13.94 0.70 24.41
N TYR A 265 13.05 1.42 23.71
CA TYR A 265 11.63 1.40 24.05
C TYR A 265 11.05 -0.01 23.92
N THR A 266 11.15 -0.63 22.74
CA THR A 266 10.56 -1.95 22.46
C THR A 266 11.07 -3.01 23.45
N ILE A 267 12.37 -3.02 23.74
CA ILE A 267 12.97 -3.95 24.70
C ILE A 267 12.42 -3.70 26.11
N ASN A 268 12.37 -2.44 26.57
CA ASN A 268 11.80 -2.11 27.88
C ASN A 268 10.29 -2.41 27.95
N TYR A 269 9.56 -2.27 26.85
CA TYR A 269 8.12 -2.52 26.77
C TYR A 269 7.81 -4.02 26.87
N PHE A 270 8.50 -4.87 26.12
CA PHE A 270 8.38 -6.33 26.28
C PHE A 270 8.78 -6.80 27.70
N LEU A 271 9.82 -6.19 28.30
CA LEU A 271 10.21 -6.48 29.69
C LEU A 271 9.12 -6.06 30.69
N SER A 272 8.44 -4.93 30.49
CA SER A 272 7.35 -4.46 31.37
C SER A 272 6.07 -5.29 31.22
N LEU A 273 5.80 -5.81 30.02
CA LEU A 273 4.73 -6.77 29.73
C LEU A 273 5.05 -8.22 30.15
N GLY A 274 6.25 -8.50 30.67
CA GLY A 274 6.58 -9.77 31.33
C GLY A 274 7.35 -10.80 30.49
N LEU A 275 7.93 -10.43 29.35
CA LEU A 275 8.93 -11.27 28.68
C LEU A 275 10.23 -11.25 29.49
N SER A 276 10.77 -12.43 29.83
CA SER A 276 12.01 -12.52 30.61
C SER A 276 13.24 -12.26 29.73
N LYS A 277 14.27 -11.69 30.35
CA LYS A 277 15.55 -11.39 29.68
C LYS A 277 16.22 -12.65 29.12
N GLU A 278 16.04 -13.74 29.83
CA GLU A 278 16.54 -15.08 29.56
C GLU A 278 15.82 -15.78 28.38
N LYS A 279 14.68 -15.23 27.94
CA LYS A 279 13.92 -15.64 26.74
C LYS A 279 13.84 -14.55 25.66
N MET A 280 14.54 -13.42 25.80
CA MET A 280 14.51 -12.31 24.85
C MET A 280 15.75 -12.30 23.95
N ILE A 281 15.55 -12.58 22.66
CA ILE A 281 16.57 -12.41 21.61
C ILE A 281 16.30 -11.08 20.88
N MET A 282 17.33 -10.25 20.72
CA MET A 282 17.24 -8.93 20.09
C MET A 282 17.67 -8.98 18.62
N GLY A 283 16.81 -8.54 17.71
CA GLY A 283 17.09 -8.48 16.27
C GLY A 283 18.06 -7.38 15.88
N VAL A 284 18.96 -7.67 14.95
CA VAL A 284 19.84 -6.70 14.28
C VAL A 284 19.73 -6.85 12.76
N PRO A 285 19.47 -5.77 12.01
CA PRO A 285 19.34 -5.83 10.56
C PRO A 285 20.72 -5.74 9.89
N PHE A 286 20.93 -6.49 8.82
CA PHE A 286 22.12 -6.41 7.95
C PHE A 286 21.84 -5.63 6.66
N TYR A 287 20.79 -4.81 6.68
CA TYR A 287 20.33 -3.95 5.58
C TYR A 287 19.99 -2.56 6.12
N GLY A 288 19.95 -1.56 5.24
CA GLY A 288 19.39 -0.25 5.53
C GLY A 288 18.01 -0.07 4.90
N ARG A 289 17.20 0.81 5.50
CA ARG A 289 15.95 1.31 4.90
C ARG A 289 16.21 2.69 4.28
N GLY A 290 15.77 2.88 3.04
CA GLY A 290 16.19 3.99 2.20
C GLY A 290 15.05 4.74 1.50
N TRP A 291 15.32 6.02 1.21
CA TRP A 291 14.41 6.98 0.61
C TRP A 291 15.04 7.70 -0.58
N THR A 292 14.19 8.20 -1.48
CA THR A 292 14.56 9.19 -2.51
C THR A 292 14.29 10.59 -1.97
N LEU A 293 15.32 11.45 -1.98
CA LEU A 293 15.26 12.80 -1.39
C LEU A 293 14.38 13.76 -2.18
N MET A 294 13.78 14.75 -1.50
CA MET A 294 13.05 15.85 -2.15
C MET A 294 14.01 16.72 -3.00
N ASP A 295 15.14 17.11 -2.44
CA ASP A 295 16.34 17.55 -3.17
C ASP A 295 17.58 17.35 -2.29
N ALA A 296 18.76 17.73 -2.79
CA ALA A 296 20.04 17.57 -2.09
C ALA A 296 20.20 18.40 -0.79
N GLN A 297 19.24 19.24 -0.40
CA GLN A 297 19.23 19.94 0.90
C GLN A 297 18.33 19.26 1.93
N HIS A 298 17.35 18.47 1.48
CA HIS A 298 16.47 17.65 2.31
C HIS A 298 17.20 16.32 2.58
N ASN A 299 18.08 16.30 3.58
CA ASN A 299 18.98 15.19 3.86
C ASN A 299 19.23 14.93 5.37
N HIS A 300 18.49 15.61 6.23
CA HIS A 300 18.47 15.40 7.68
C HIS A 300 17.33 14.46 8.04
N LEU A 301 17.47 13.76 9.17
CA LEU A 301 16.35 13.03 9.76
C LEU A 301 15.14 13.95 9.94
N HIS A 302 13.94 13.42 9.66
CA HIS A 302 12.65 14.10 9.61
C HIS A 302 12.42 15.08 8.45
N ASP A 303 13.39 15.30 7.54
CA ASP A 303 13.11 15.99 6.27
C ASP A 303 12.14 15.16 5.39
N GLU A 304 11.35 15.83 4.53
CA GLU A 304 10.41 15.16 3.62
C GLU A 304 11.11 14.30 2.55
N ALA A 305 10.47 13.20 2.15
CA ALA A 305 10.94 12.26 1.15
C ALA A 305 9.95 12.08 -0.01
N LYS A 306 10.47 11.78 -1.21
CA LYS A 306 9.64 11.41 -2.39
C LYS A 306 9.06 9.99 -2.31
N GLY A 307 9.45 9.21 -1.31
CA GLY A 307 9.18 7.78 -1.16
C GLY A 307 10.46 6.94 -1.10
N MET A 308 10.35 5.64 -1.36
CA MET A 308 11.44 4.65 -1.32
C MET A 308 12.66 5.04 -2.16
N SER A 309 13.86 4.60 -1.75
CA SER A 309 15.05 4.62 -2.62
C SER A 309 14.90 3.60 -3.77
N PRO A 310 15.65 3.75 -4.88
CA PRO A 310 15.77 2.70 -5.88
C PRO A 310 16.26 1.38 -5.27
N ALA A 311 15.87 0.26 -5.89
CA ALA A 311 16.29 -1.07 -5.50
C ALA A 311 17.78 -1.32 -5.74
N GLY A 312 18.40 -2.13 -4.87
CA GLY A 312 19.74 -2.64 -5.06
C GLY A 312 19.87 -3.69 -6.18
N TRP A 313 21.09 -3.90 -6.69
CA TRP A 313 21.35 -4.82 -7.82
C TRP A 313 21.54 -6.29 -7.42
N ILE A 314 21.57 -6.58 -6.13
CA ILE A 314 21.64 -7.92 -5.54
C ILE A 314 20.27 -8.28 -4.96
N GLY A 315 19.74 -7.46 -4.03
CA GLY A 315 18.52 -7.72 -3.30
C GLY A 315 17.23 -7.39 -4.08
N GLY A 316 17.24 -6.35 -4.91
CA GLY A 316 16.13 -6.04 -5.83
C GLY A 316 14.85 -5.43 -5.22
N GLU A 317 14.78 -5.22 -3.90
CA GLU A 317 13.63 -4.57 -3.23
C GLU A 317 13.83 -3.03 -3.16
N PRO A 318 12.88 -2.21 -3.64
CA PRO A 318 12.91 -0.76 -3.44
C PRO A 318 12.85 -0.35 -1.97
N GLY A 319 13.59 0.68 -1.58
CA GLY A 319 13.67 1.13 -0.20
C GLY A 319 14.48 0.23 0.75
N VAL A 320 15.13 -0.82 0.22
CA VAL A 320 16.07 -1.70 0.93
C VAL A 320 17.40 -1.74 0.19
N LEU A 321 18.51 -1.68 0.94
CA LEU A 321 19.83 -2.03 0.42
C LEU A 321 20.56 -2.89 1.45
N GLY A 322 21.08 -4.04 1.02
CA GLY A 322 21.91 -4.92 1.85
C GLY A 322 23.24 -4.24 2.23
N TYR A 323 23.88 -4.66 3.32
CA TYR A 323 25.21 -4.14 3.67
C TYR A 323 26.25 -4.51 2.60
N ASP A 324 26.14 -5.70 2.00
CA ASP A 324 26.91 -6.17 0.85
C ASP A 324 26.77 -5.24 -0.38
N GLU A 325 25.60 -4.67 -0.62
CA GLU A 325 25.37 -3.64 -1.63
C GLU A 325 25.95 -2.29 -1.19
N LEU A 326 25.61 -1.82 0.01
CA LEU A 326 25.99 -0.51 0.53
C LEU A 326 27.50 -0.33 0.61
N CYS A 327 28.23 -1.29 1.16
CA CYS A 327 29.69 -1.19 1.26
C CYS A 327 30.35 -1.21 -0.15
N GLN A 328 29.74 -1.84 -1.15
CA GLN A 328 30.17 -1.75 -2.55
C GLN A 328 29.83 -0.38 -3.17
N MET A 329 28.67 0.21 -2.86
CA MET A 329 28.34 1.58 -3.28
C MET A 329 29.34 2.59 -2.72
N PHE A 330 29.65 2.50 -1.43
CA PHE A 330 30.58 3.38 -0.73
C PHE A 330 32.01 3.24 -1.28
N ASN A 331 32.47 2.01 -1.54
CA ASN A 331 33.80 1.78 -2.13
C ASN A 331 33.92 2.23 -3.59
N LYS A 332 32.82 2.23 -4.36
CA LYS A 332 32.82 2.55 -5.81
C LYS A 332 32.57 4.03 -6.09
N ASN A 333 31.66 4.66 -5.34
CA ASN A 333 31.17 6.03 -5.54
C ASN A 333 31.35 6.90 -4.28
N GLY A 334 32.29 6.58 -3.38
CA GLY A 334 32.45 7.25 -2.07
C GLY A 334 32.76 8.74 -2.08
N SER A 335 32.96 9.37 -3.24
CA SER A 335 32.98 10.83 -3.40
C SER A 335 31.58 11.47 -3.35
N ASP A 336 30.56 10.68 -3.66
CA ASP A 336 29.18 11.13 -3.90
C ASP A 336 28.30 10.83 -2.68
N TRP A 337 28.85 10.09 -1.71
CA TRP A 337 28.23 9.73 -0.44
C TRP A 337 28.76 10.60 0.70
N HIS A 338 27.81 11.12 1.47
CA HIS A 338 28.04 11.68 2.79
C HIS A 338 27.66 10.62 3.84
N HIS A 339 28.42 10.58 4.93
CA HIS A 339 28.23 9.62 6.02
C HIS A 339 28.27 10.37 7.35
N THR A 340 27.36 10.06 8.26
CA THR A 340 27.43 10.51 9.65
C THR A 340 27.01 9.39 10.60
N GLY A 341 27.33 9.55 11.88
CA GLY A 341 26.82 8.71 12.96
C GLY A 341 26.01 9.56 13.91
N ASP A 342 24.78 9.15 14.21
CA ASP A 342 23.96 9.83 15.20
C ASP A 342 24.31 9.36 16.62
N PRO A 343 24.62 10.28 17.56
CA PRO A 343 25.07 9.92 18.91
C PRO A 343 23.93 9.50 19.87
N TYR A 344 22.67 9.54 19.43
CA TYR A 344 21.51 9.04 20.18
C TYR A 344 21.02 7.71 19.59
N TYR A 345 20.90 7.61 18.26
CA TYR A 345 20.57 6.36 17.60
C TYR A 345 21.69 5.32 17.76
N LEU A 346 22.93 5.78 17.98
CA LEU A 346 24.16 4.99 18.03
C LEU A 346 24.39 4.17 16.75
N ALA A 347 24.00 4.73 15.61
CA ALA A 347 24.02 4.10 14.29
C ALA A 347 24.28 5.11 13.15
N PRO A 348 24.80 4.66 11.99
CA PRO A 348 25.07 5.53 10.86
C PRO A 348 23.84 5.80 9.98
N TYR A 349 23.81 6.99 9.40
CA TYR A 349 23.03 7.25 8.19
C TYR A 349 23.91 7.88 7.11
N SER A 350 23.57 7.57 5.86
CA SER A 350 24.36 7.93 4.69
C SER A 350 23.45 8.48 3.59
N TRP A 351 23.92 9.48 2.84
CA TRP A 351 23.12 10.11 1.78
C TRP A 351 23.95 10.58 0.60
N THR A 352 23.29 10.82 -0.53
CA THR A 352 23.84 11.46 -1.74
C THR A 352 22.99 12.69 -2.08
N ASN A 353 23.12 13.25 -3.29
CA ASN A 353 22.20 14.28 -3.78
C ASN A 353 20.77 13.74 -4.10
N GLU A 354 20.58 12.42 -4.13
CA GLU A 354 19.36 11.77 -4.63
C GLU A 354 18.72 10.79 -3.63
N ILE A 355 19.50 10.14 -2.76
CA ILE A 355 19.02 9.11 -1.82
C ILE A 355 19.57 9.31 -0.41
N PHE A 356 18.84 8.83 0.58
CA PHE A 356 19.23 8.73 1.99
C PHE A 356 18.93 7.33 2.51
N ILE A 357 19.75 6.82 3.41
CA ILE A 357 19.56 5.49 4.03
C ILE A 357 20.07 5.47 5.47
N GLY A 358 19.21 5.03 6.38
CA GLY A 358 19.57 4.65 7.75
C GLY A 358 19.92 3.16 7.79
N HIS A 359 21.11 2.80 8.25
CA HIS A 359 21.66 1.45 8.11
C HIS A 359 22.56 1.05 9.28
N GLU A 360 23.02 -0.19 9.25
CA GLU A 360 24.00 -0.69 10.23
C GLU A 360 25.42 -0.71 9.64
N ASP A 361 26.42 -0.65 10.51
CA ASP A 361 27.81 -0.98 10.25
C ASP A 361 28.43 -1.71 11.45
N LYS A 362 29.72 -2.03 11.37
CA LYS A 362 30.43 -2.75 12.44
C LYS A 362 30.53 -1.93 13.75
N LYS A 363 30.33 -0.61 13.72
CA LYS A 363 30.33 0.27 14.90
C LYS A 363 28.95 0.27 15.56
N SER A 364 27.87 0.37 14.79
CA SER A 364 26.51 0.35 15.33
C SER A 364 26.15 -1.03 15.88
N LEU A 365 26.58 -2.12 15.22
CA LEU A 365 26.50 -3.46 15.78
C LEU A 365 27.32 -3.61 17.07
N LYS A 366 28.47 -2.93 17.19
CA LYS A 366 29.20 -2.87 18.47
C LYS A 366 28.37 -2.20 19.58
N CYS A 367 27.71 -1.09 19.27
CA CYS A 367 26.81 -0.41 20.19
C CYS A 367 25.60 -1.29 20.58
N LYS A 368 24.95 -1.95 19.62
CA LYS A 368 23.82 -2.87 19.87
C LYS A 368 24.21 -4.07 20.74
N ILE A 369 25.33 -4.73 20.48
CA ILE A 369 25.73 -5.90 21.27
C ILE A 369 26.24 -5.50 22.67
N ALA A 370 26.83 -4.30 22.82
CA ALA A 370 27.10 -3.72 24.14
C ALA A 370 25.81 -3.42 24.92
N TYR A 371 24.81 -2.83 24.26
CA TYR A 371 23.47 -2.56 24.81
C TYR A 371 22.72 -3.85 25.22
N LEU A 372 22.69 -4.86 24.34
CA LEU A 372 22.13 -6.19 24.60
C LEU A 372 22.71 -6.80 25.88
N LYS A 373 24.04 -6.72 26.03
CA LYS A 373 24.75 -7.20 27.22
C LYS A 373 24.53 -6.35 28.47
N SER A 374 24.39 -5.02 28.36
CA SER A 374 24.10 -4.15 29.51
C SER A 374 22.69 -4.41 30.06
N LYS A 375 21.71 -4.61 29.17
CA LYS A 375 20.35 -5.07 29.49
C LYS A 375 20.31 -6.51 29.98
N LYS A 376 21.34 -7.32 29.68
CA LYS A 376 21.48 -8.76 29.99
C LYS A 376 20.48 -9.66 29.26
N LEU A 377 20.22 -9.36 27.98
CA LEU A 377 19.33 -10.17 27.15
C LEU A 377 19.98 -11.51 26.78
N LYS A 378 19.15 -12.47 26.37
CA LYS A 378 19.57 -13.86 26.11
C LYS A 378 20.59 -13.93 24.98
N GLY A 379 20.33 -13.27 23.86
CA GLY A 379 21.16 -13.37 22.64
C GLY A 379 20.73 -12.42 21.53
N ALA A 380 21.31 -12.58 20.34
CA ALA A 380 21.02 -11.77 19.16
C ALA A 380 20.41 -12.61 18.03
N MET A 381 19.54 -11.97 17.25
CA MET A 381 18.99 -12.48 16.00
C MET A 381 19.48 -11.61 14.85
N VAL A 382 19.79 -12.21 13.71
CA VAL A 382 20.31 -11.54 12.51
C VAL A 382 19.33 -11.72 11.35
N TRP A 383 18.91 -10.60 10.76
CA TRP A 383 18.13 -10.56 9.52
C TRP A 383 18.86 -9.77 8.42
N ALA A 384 19.36 -10.36 7.35
CA ALA A 384 19.53 -11.80 7.09
C ALA A 384 20.95 -12.09 6.60
N LEU A 385 21.35 -13.37 6.61
CA LEU A 385 22.74 -13.79 6.32
C LEU A 385 23.23 -13.35 4.93
N GLU A 386 22.33 -13.34 3.95
CA GLU A 386 22.62 -12.97 2.57
C GLU A 386 22.96 -11.50 2.34
N ASN A 387 22.70 -10.61 3.32
CA ASN A 387 23.00 -9.18 3.22
C ASN A 387 24.35 -8.77 3.84
N ASP A 388 25.06 -9.67 4.52
CA ASP A 388 26.42 -9.43 4.99
C ASP A 388 27.41 -9.54 3.81
N ASP A 389 28.61 -8.95 3.88
CA ASP A 389 29.64 -9.12 2.83
C ASP A 389 30.30 -10.50 2.92
N PHE A 390 29.55 -11.54 2.56
CA PHE A 390 29.95 -12.95 2.60
C PHE A 390 31.08 -13.30 1.62
N LYS A 391 31.31 -12.46 0.60
CA LYS A 391 32.36 -12.66 -0.41
C LYS A 391 33.58 -11.74 -0.24
N ASN A 392 33.63 -10.91 0.81
CA ASN A 392 34.69 -9.93 1.06
C ASN A 392 34.92 -8.99 -0.15
N ARG A 393 33.83 -8.48 -0.74
CA ARG A 393 33.85 -7.47 -1.81
C ARG A 393 34.38 -6.13 -1.32
N CYS A 394 34.15 -5.83 -0.05
CA CYS A 394 34.40 -4.52 0.54
C CYS A 394 35.74 -4.43 1.30
N GLY A 395 36.45 -5.55 1.45
CA GLY A 395 37.81 -5.60 2.01
C GLY A 395 37.89 -5.74 3.53
N GLU A 396 36.75 -5.85 4.22
CA GLU A 396 36.65 -5.92 5.69
C GLU A 396 36.74 -7.35 6.27
N GLY A 397 36.93 -8.35 5.40
CA GLY A 397 36.77 -9.78 5.73
C GLY A 397 35.49 -10.35 5.11
N ALA A 398 35.32 -11.66 5.16
CA ALA A 398 34.04 -12.29 4.80
C ALA A 398 33.13 -12.33 6.03
N TYR A 399 31.84 -12.03 5.86
CA TYR A 399 30.84 -11.89 6.93
C TYR A 399 31.22 -10.83 8.00
N PRO A 400 31.62 -9.60 7.62
CA PRO A 400 32.11 -8.60 8.56
C PRO A 400 31.09 -8.20 9.64
N LEU A 401 29.79 -8.20 9.35
CA LEU A 401 28.76 -7.90 10.35
C LEU A 401 28.54 -9.08 11.30
N LEU A 402 28.43 -10.31 10.78
CA LEU A 402 28.22 -11.51 11.58
C LEU A 402 29.42 -11.83 12.48
N ASN A 403 30.65 -11.67 12.00
CA ASN A 403 31.84 -11.79 12.85
C ASN A 403 31.81 -10.76 13.98
N THR A 404 31.34 -9.53 13.72
CA THR A 404 31.23 -8.50 14.77
C THR A 404 30.22 -8.90 15.85
N VAL A 405 29.05 -9.42 15.48
CA VAL A 405 28.06 -9.96 16.43
C VAL A 405 28.63 -11.14 17.22
N TYR A 406 29.27 -12.08 16.52
CA TYR A 406 29.81 -13.31 17.09
C TYR A 406 30.99 -13.08 18.04
N ASP A 407 32.01 -12.31 17.64
CA ASP A 407 33.20 -12.06 18.46
C ASP A 407 32.86 -11.24 19.70
N MET A 408 31.91 -10.30 19.59
CA MET A 408 31.44 -9.59 20.77
C MET A 408 30.64 -10.48 21.72
N LEU A 409 29.66 -11.26 21.25
CA LEU A 409 28.86 -12.12 22.12
C LEU A 409 29.74 -13.16 22.83
N ASN A 410 30.69 -13.76 22.12
CA ASN A 410 31.65 -14.73 22.66
C ASN A 410 32.84 -14.12 23.43
N GLY A 411 32.98 -12.79 23.49
CA GLY A 411 34.07 -12.13 24.23
C GLY A 411 35.46 -12.34 23.61
N LYS A 412 35.53 -12.52 22.29
CA LYS A 412 36.77 -12.61 21.50
C LYS A 412 37.32 -11.24 21.13
N ASP A 413 36.45 -10.24 21.01
CA ASP A 413 36.86 -8.85 20.92
C ASP A 413 37.51 -8.42 22.25
N SER A 414 38.80 -8.10 22.19
CA SER A 414 39.60 -7.62 23.33
C SER A 414 39.61 -6.09 23.44
N GLY A 415 38.88 -5.39 22.56
CA GLY A 415 38.55 -3.98 22.73
C GLY A 415 37.69 -3.72 23.96
N SER A 416 37.61 -2.47 24.36
CA SER A 416 36.69 -2.00 25.38
C SER A 416 35.23 -2.21 24.96
N MET A 417 34.34 -2.34 25.95
CA MET A 417 32.90 -2.50 25.76
C MET A 417 32.20 -1.16 25.40
N GLU A 418 32.95 -0.27 24.75
CA GLU A 418 32.61 1.12 24.44
C GLU A 418 31.97 1.20 23.05
N CYS A 419 30.86 1.91 22.94
CA CYS A 419 30.21 2.18 21.66
C CYS A 419 31.00 3.28 20.92
N PRO A 420 31.40 3.08 19.64
CA PRO A 420 32.19 4.09 18.93
C PRO A 420 31.48 5.43 18.66
N TYR A 421 30.18 5.53 18.93
CA TYR A 421 29.38 6.76 18.77
C TYR A 421 29.16 7.53 20.09
N GLY A 422 29.39 6.93 21.26
CA GLY A 422 29.14 7.59 22.56
C GLY A 422 28.95 6.62 23.72
N ASP A 423 28.42 7.11 24.83
CA ASP A 423 27.98 6.26 25.94
C ASP A 423 26.78 5.39 25.52
N ILE A 424 26.75 4.12 25.95
CA ILE A 424 25.62 3.18 25.70
C ILE A 424 24.39 3.45 26.61
N TYR A 425 24.25 4.69 27.08
CA TYR A 425 23.16 5.17 27.93
C TYR A 425 22.77 6.56 27.43
N PRO A 426 21.48 6.93 27.43
CA PRO A 426 21.05 8.24 26.96
C PRO A 426 21.70 9.34 27.81
N PRO A 427 22.23 10.41 27.20
CA PRO A 427 22.95 11.46 27.93
C PRO A 427 22.00 12.15 28.91
N THR A 428 22.37 12.18 30.19
CA THR A 428 21.53 12.70 31.25
C THR A 428 21.28 14.20 31.06
N VAL A 429 20.04 14.58 30.73
CA VAL A 429 19.61 15.98 30.67
C VAL A 429 19.91 16.66 32.01
N PRO A 430 20.71 17.74 32.05
CA PRO A 430 21.02 18.43 33.31
C PRO A 430 19.75 18.99 33.95
N PRO A 431 19.52 18.80 35.27
CA PRO A 431 18.31 19.30 35.92
C PRO A 431 18.24 20.82 35.84
N THR A 432 17.13 21.34 35.29
CA THR A 432 16.93 22.76 35.03
C THR A 432 17.01 23.59 36.32
N THR A 433 18.05 24.41 36.46
CA THR A 433 18.28 25.22 37.66
C THR A 433 17.22 26.30 37.82
N THR A 434 16.26 26.11 38.73
CA THR A 434 15.22 27.10 39.05
C THR A 434 15.82 28.34 39.71
N THR A 435 16.12 29.37 38.91
CA THR A 435 16.71 30.65 39.37
C THR A 435 15.79 31.38 40.34
N THR A 436 16.01 31.20 41.63
CA THR A 436 15.27 31.89 42.70
C THR A 436 15.86 33.29 42.92
N THR A 437 15.14 34.32 42.49
CA THR A 437 15.56 35.73 42.61
C THR A 437 15.69 36.17 44.08
N THR A 438 16.88 36.56 44.53
CA THR A 438 17.11 37.19 45.85
C THR A 438 18.14 38.34 45.76
N THR A 439 18.04 39.30 46.68
CA THR A 439 18.50 40.70 46.52
C THR A 439 20.01 40.97 46.69
N THR A 440 20.46 41.97 45.95
CA THR A 440 21.75 42.71 45.94
C THR A 440 22.47 42.93 47.29
N THR A 441 23.81 42.87 47.28
CA THR A 441 24.72 43.77 48.04
C THR A 441 26.06 43.90 47.28
N THR A 442 26.76 45.05 47.39
CA THR A 442 27.84 45.46 46.47
C THR A 442 29.15 45.83 47.19
N THR A 443 30.32 45.43 46.65
CA THR A 443 31.65 45.98 47.04
C THR A 443 32.66 46.00 45.86
N THR A 444 33.71 46.83 45.94
CA THR A 444 34.47 47.40 44.80
C THR A 444 35.99 47.09 44.71
N THR A 445 36.51 46.85 43.47
CA THR A 445 37.62 47.56 42.74
C THR A 445 39.04 47.68 43.38
N PRO A 446 40.22 47.43 42.71
CA PRO A 446 40.62 47.82 41.33
C PRO A 446 41.51 46.79 40.52
N ALA A 447 42.43 47.27 39.64
CA ALA A 447 43.44 46.57 38.80
C ALA A 447 44.89 47.07 39.13
N PRO A 448 46.00 47.02 38.32
CA PRO A 448 46.30 46.64 36.89
C PRO A 448 47.37 45.47 36.80
N THR A 449 48.33 45.23 35.86
CA THR A 449 49.09 45.94 34.76
C THR A 449 49.65 45.01 33.64
N THR A 450 50.03 45.58 32.49
CA THR A 450 50.86 45.06 31.34
C THR A 450 52.38 45.30 31.54
N PRO A 451 53.36 45.07 30.59
CA PRO A 451 53.36 44.76 29.13
C PRO A 451 54.09 43.41 28.78
N THR A 452 54.68 43.06 27.60
CA THR A 452 55.30 43.77 26.44
C THR A 452 55.40 42.85 25.17
N ASP A 453 56.02 43.35 24.08
CA ASP A 453 56.08 42.85 22.66
C ASP A 453 57.47 43.23 22.04
N PRO A 454 57.84 43.11 20.72
CA PRO A 454 57.47 42.25 19.55
C PRO A 454 58.80 41.67 18.90
N PRO A 455 59.11 41.59 17.56
CA PRO A 455 58.37 41.51 16.26
C PRO A 455 58.80 40.26 15.39
N THR A 456 58.55 40.02 14.08
CA THR A 456 58.38 40.88 12.86
C THR A 456 57.77 40.10 11.66
N THR A 457 57.27 40.81 10.62
CA THR A 457 56.92 40.33 9.24
C THR A 457 57.58 41.27 8.20
N PRO A 458 57.64 41.00 6.86
CA PRO A 458 56.57 41.50 5.95
C PRO A 458 56.42 40.92 4.49
N THR A 459 55.21 41.10 3.90
CA THR A 459 54.85 41.44 2.48
C THR A 459 55.05 40.53 1.23
N THR A 460 54.03 40.57 0.36
CA THR A 460 53.86 40.16 -1.08
C THR A 460 54.04 41.37 -2.05
N PRO A 461 53.70 41.40 -3.39
CA PRO A 461 53.26 40.41 -4.43
C PRO A 461 54.24 40.42 -5.67
N PRO A 462 53.92 40.32 -7.01
CA PRO A 462 52.75 39.89 -7.83
C PRO A 462 53.07 38.94 -9.05
N THR A 463 52.14 38.80 -10.02
CA THR A 463 52.18 38.03 -11.30
C THR A 463 52.91 38.74 -12.47
N PRO A 464 53.41 38.04 -13.53
CA PRO A 464 52.60 37.69 -14.73
C PRO A 464 53.03 36.39 -15.51
N SER A 465 52.41 36.14 -16.69
CA SER A 465 52.57 34.92 -17.55
C SER A 465 53.68 34.98 -18.62
N PRO A 466 54.06 33.82 -19.22
CA PRO A 466 54.56 33.75 -20.62
C PRO A 466 54.06 32.53 -21.45
N THR A 467 54.47 32.41 -22.73
CA THR A 467 53.97 31.45 -23.75
C THR A 467 55.07 30.81 -24.63
N THR A 468 54.87 29.53 -25.02
CA THR A 468 55.33 28.76 -26.23
C THR A 468 56.81 28.77 -26.70
N PRO A 469 57.32 27.65 -27.28
CA PRO A 469 57.60 27.61 -28.74
C PRO A 469 57.41 26.23 -29.44
N THR A 470 57.87 26.06 -30.70
CA THR A 470 57.35 25.11 -31.72
C THR A 470 58.43 24.28 -32.48
N THR A 471 58.09 23.08 -32.99
CA THR A 471 58.79 22.35 -34.10
C THR A 471 57.85 21.37 -34.88
N ALA A 472 58.28 20.84 -36.05
CA ALA A 472 57.50 20.00 -37.01
C ALA A 472 58.46 19.11 -37.89
N PRO A 473 58.09 18.33 -38.96
CA PRO A 473 56.76 18.03 -39.58
C PRO A 473 56.52 16.54 -40.07
N THR A 474 55.40 16.30 -40.80
CA THR A 474 55.04 15.14 -41.71
C THR A 474 54.82 13.72 -41.13
N PRO A 475 54.11 12.78 -41.82
CA PRO A 475 53.19 12.86 -42.99
C PRO A 475 51.76 12.30 -42.70
N PRO A 476 50.77 12.36 -43.63
CA PRO A 476 49.38 11.93 -43.38
C PRO A 476 49.02 10.50 -43.86
N PRO A 477 48.26 9.73 -43.05
CA PRO A 477 47.54 8.53 -43.51
C PRO A 477 46.00 8.62 -43.36
N THR A 478 45.31 8.32 -44.46
CA THR A 478 43.90 7.88 -44.63
C THR A 478 43.01 7.67 -43.40
N THR A 479 41.85 8.33 -43.40
CA THR A 479 40.71 8.11 -42.48
C THR A 479 40.08 6.72 -42.64
N PRO A 480 39.95 5.93 -41.56
CA PRO A 480 38.96 4.85 -41.45
C PRO A 480 37.65 5.43 -40.88
N THR A 481 36.50 5.08 -41.47
CA THR A 481 35.20 5.52 -40.97
C THR A 481 34.81 4.74 -39.71
N THR A 482 34.96 5.34 -38.52
CA THR A 482 34.47 4.75 -37.27
C THR A 482 32.93 4.79 -37.26
N PRO A 483 32.23 3.69 -36.91
CA PRO A 483 30.79 3.72 -36.68
C PRO A 483 30.41 4.68 -35.55
N ALA A 484 29.18 5.18 -35.59
CA ALA A 484 28.61 5.91 -34.45
C ALA A 484 28.52 5.00 -33.21
N PRO A 485 28.65 5.54 -31.98
CA PRO A 485 28.42 4.75 -30.77
C PRO A 485 26.97 4.22 -30.75
N PRO A 486 26.73 2.99 -30.25
CA PRO A 486 25.38 2.45 -30.16
C PRO A 486 24.53 3.27 -29.20
N THR A 487 23.30 3.58 -29.61
CA THR A 487 22.25 4.09 -28.72
C THR A 487 22.05 3.11 -27.57
N PRO A 488 21.91 3.55 -26.31
CA PRO A 488 21.62 2.64 -25.20
C PRO A 488 20.27 1.96 -25.41
N THR A 489 20.27 0.63 -25.45
CA THR A 489 19.06 -0.19 -25.45
C THR A 489 18.46 -0.20 -24.04
N PRO A 490 17.15 0.02 -23.85
CA PRO A 490 16.51 -0.25 -22.57
C PRO A 490 16.58 -1.74 -22.24
N GLU A 491 16.90 -2.09 -21.00
CA GLU A 491 16.87 -3.49 -20.54
C GLU A 491 15.42 -4.03 -20.51
N PRO A 492 15.22 -5.35 -20.68
CA PRO A 492 13.89 -5.90 -20.87
C PRO A 492 13.12 -6.01 -19.54
N ILE A 493 11.83 -5.66 -19.59
CA ILE A 493 10.85 -6.02 -18.57
C ILE A 493 10.67 -7.55 -18.58
N ASP A 494 10.73 -8.20 -17.42
CA ASP A 494 10.55 -9.66 -17.27
C ASP A 494 9.07 -10.04 -17.50
N VAL A 495 8.71 -10.31 -18.76
CA VAL A 495 7.33 -10.63 -19.20
C VAL A 495 7.05 -12.13 -19.07
N ILE A 496 6.11 -12.50 -18.20
CA ILE A 496 5.75 -13.89 -17.89
C ILE A 496 4.46 -14.31 -18.62
N CYS A 497 4.48 -15.45 -19.32
CA CYS A 497 3.28 -16.07 -19.88
C CYS A 497 2.43 -16.73 -18.79
N SER A 498 1.18 -16.30 -18.64
CA SER A 498 0.18 -16.91 -17.76
C SER A 498 -0.97 -17.60 -18.52
N ARG A 499 -1.11 -17.35 -19.83
CA ARG A 499 -2.13 -17.92 -20.72
C ARG A 499 -1.67 -17.89 -22.18
N ASP A 500 -2.33 -18.65 -23.05
CA ASP A 500 -2.16 -18.56 -24.49
C ASP A 500 -2.58 -17.18 -25.02
N GLY A 501 -1.89 -16.71 -26.05
CA GLY A 501 -2.23 -15.47 -26.74
C GLY A 501 -1.03 -14.56 -26.99
N TYR A 502 -1.23 -13.26 -26.81
CA TYR A 502 -0.28 -12.24 -27.22
C TYR A 502 -0.22 -11.07 -26.23
N MET A 503 0.95 -10.44 -26.11
CA MET A 503 1.22 -9.30 -25.24
C MET A 503 2.12 -8.28 -25.95
N GLU A 504 2.12 -7.06 -25.44
CA GLU A 504 2.86 -5.93 -25.99
C GLU A 504 4.37 -6.04 -25.75
N TYR A 505 5.18 -5.61 -26.73
CA TYR A 505 6.60 -5.42 -26.55
C TYR A 505 6.88 -3.91 -26.35
N PRO A 506 7.06 -3.44 -25.11
CA PRO A 506 7.04 -2.01 -24.78
C PRO A 506 8.17 -1.19 -25.41
N ASN A 507 9.23 -1.85 -25.91
CA ASN A 507 10.40 -1.18 -26.49
C ASN A 507 10.34 -1.06 -28.04
N ASP A 508 9.35 -1.65 -28.72
CA ASP A 508 9.12 -1.47 -30.16
C ASP A 508 7.67 -1.88 -30.54
N ILE A 509 6.84 -0.88 -30.85
CA ILE A 509 5.44 -1.06 -31.26
C ILE A 509 5.26 -1.88 -32.53
N HIS A 510 6.29 -2.12 -33.34
CA HIS A 510 6.23 -3.04 -34.48
C HIS A 510 6.52 -4.50 -34.08
N LYS A 511 6.61 -4.82 -32.78
CA LYS A 511 6.78 -6.18 -32.25
C LYS A 511 5.76 -6.48 -31.15
N TYR A 512 5.59 -7.78 -30.88
CA TYR A 512 4.74 -8.30 -29.82
C TYR A 512 5.30 -9.62 -29.30
N TYR A 513 4.99 -9.96 -28.05
CA TYR A 513 5.22 -11.30 -27.52
C TYR A 513 4.03 -12.20 -27.87
N GLN A 514 4.31 -13.39 -28.39
CA GLN A 514 3.36 -14.51 -28.45
C GLN A 514 3.66 -15.48 -27.31
N CYS A 515 2.64 -15.86 -26.54
CA CYS A 515 2.68 -16.99 -25.61
C CYS A 515 2.02 -18.20 -26.28
N GLU A 516 2.78 -19.29 -26.39
CA GLU A 516 2.27 -20.61 -26.78
C GLU A 516 2.37 -21.56 -25.59
N ASN A 517 1.27 -22.22 -25.23
CA ASN A 517 1.27 -23.37 -24.34
C ASN A 517 1.95 -24.55 -25.06
N THR A 518 3.05 -25.04 -24.49
CA THR A 518 3.84 -26.15 -25.05
C THR A 518 3.75 -27.43 -24.23
N GLY A 519 3.01 -27.40 -23.12
CA GLY A 519 2.79 -28.53 -22.21
C GLY A 519 2.35 -28.05 -20.82
N PRO A 520 1.99 -28.96 -19.89
CA PRO A 520 1.61 -28.60 -18.53
C PRO A 520 2.67 -27.71 -17.87
N HIS A 521 2.29 -26.47 -17.54
CA HIS A 521 3.15 -25.41 -16.99
C HIS A 521 4.38 -25.03 -17.85
N GLN A 522 4.40 -25.39 -19.14
CA GLN A 522 5.49 -25.05 -20.08
C GLN A 522 5.04 -24.02 -21.11
N TRP A 523 5.39 -22.76 -20.88
CA TRP A 523 5.08 -21.64 -21.77
C TRP A 523 6.27 -21.25 -22.65
N ARG A 524 6.01 -21.02 -23.94
CA ARG A 524 6.97 -20.43 -24.88
C ARG A 524 6.60 -18.99 -25.16
N LEU A 525 7.36 -18.06 -24.57
CA LEU A 525 7.37 -16.65 -24.96
C LEU A 525 8.19 -16.49 -26.25
N THR A 526 7.60 -15.92 -27.31
CA THR A 526 8.28 -15.65 -28.58
C THR A 526 8.07 -14.20 -29.00
N LEU A 527 9.14 -13.41 -29.12
CA LEU A 527 9.05 -12.08 -29.73
C LEU A 527 8.84 -12.20 -31.25
N LYS A 528 7.79 -11.58 -31.77
CA LYS A 528 7.40 -11.57 -33.19
C LYS A 528 7.35 -10.14 -33.72
N PRO A 529 7.69 -9.89 -34.99
CA PRO A 529 7.29 -8.66 -35.66
C PRO A 529 5.80 -8.69 -36.00
N CYS A 530 5.17 -7.51 -36.02
CA CYS A 530 3.83 -7.32 -36.58
C CYS A 530 3.84 -7.63 -38.09
N PRO A 531 2.74 -8.16 -38.66
CA PRO A 531 2.65 -8.42 -40.09
C PRO A 531 2.63 -7.13 -40.92
N LEU A 532 2.83 -7.26 -42.24
CA LEU A 532 2.53 -6.17 -43.18
C LEU A 532 1.03 -6.12 -43.47
N GLY A 533 0.49 -4.92 -43.58
CA GLY A 533 -0.92 -4.69 -43.93
C GLY A 533 -1.19 -4.74 -45.43
N PRO A 534 -2.46 -4.62 -45.86
CA PRO A 534 -2.89 -4.88 -47.25
C PRO A 534 -2.23 -3.99 -48.31
N SER A 535 -1.76 -2.79 -47.94
CA SER A 535 -1.06 -1.85 -48.82
C SER A 535 0.48 -1.87 -48.64
N GLY A 536 1.02 -2.79 -47.85
CA GLY A 536 2.46 -2.97 -47.61
C GLY A 536 3.03 -2.18 -46.43
N GLU A 537 2.19 -1.46 -45.68
CA GLU A 537 2.55 -0.78 -44.44
C GLU A 537 2.95 -1.77 -43.33
N GLN A 538 3.90 -1.36 -42.49
CA GLN A 538 4.29 -2.13 -41.31
C GLN A 538 3.27 -1.90 -40.19
N LEU A 539 2.49 -2.93 -39.83
CA LEU A 539 1.51 -2.82 -38.77
C LEU A 539 2.19 -2.66 -37.40
N VAL A 540 1.39 -2.27 -36.42
CA VAL A 540 1.78 -2.03 -35.03
C VAL A 540 0.98 -2.91 -34.08
N TRP A 541 1.53 -3.17 -32.91
CA TRP A 541 0.86 -3.85 -31.83
C TRP A 541 -0.05 -2.89 -31.07
N HIS A 542 -1.23 -3.39 -30.71
CA HIS A 542 -2.16 -2.70 -29.84
C HIS A 542 -2.71 -3.68 -28.82
N GLN A 543 -2.63 -3.35 -27.52
CA GLN A 543 -3.63 -3.88 -26.60
C GLN A 543 -5.01 -3.39 -27.04
N LYS A 544 -5.98 -4.30 -27.17
CA LYS A 544 -7.38 -3.92 -27.44
C LYS A 544 -8.00 -3.36 -26.15
N LEU A 545 -7.66 -2.10 -25.86
CA LEU A 545 -8.11 -1.35 -24.70
C LEU A 545 -9.64 -1.43 -24.57
N ARG A 546 -10.09 -1.64 -23.34
CA ARG A 546 -11.50 -1.77 -23.04
C ARG A 546 -12.21 -0.43 -23.14
N ARG A 547 -13.42 -0.52 -23.68
CA ARG A 547 -14.47 0.51 -23.66
C ARG A 547 -15.70 -0.21 -23.15
N LEU A 548 -15.91 -0.15 -21.84
CA LEU A 548 -17.00 -0.80 -21.14
C LEU A 548 -18.07 0.25 -20.85
N CYS A 549 -19.28 0.05 -21.31
CA CYS A 549 -20.32 1.08 -21.27
C CYS A 549 -21.49 0.60 -20.40
N TYR A 550 -21.87 1.34 -19.36
CA TYR A 550 -23.13 1.07 -18.65
C TYR A 550 -24.31 1.70 -19.40
N PHE A 551 -25.39 0.94 -19.54
CA PHE A 551 -26.70 1.39 -20.00
C PHE A 551 -27.68 1.29 -18.84
N GLY A 552 -28.22 2.44 -18.39
CA GLY A 552 -29.29 2.47 -17.39
C GLY A 552 -30.65 2.18 -18.01
N SER A 553 -31.22 0.99 -17.76
CA SER A 553 -32.47 0.58 -18.41
C SER A 553 -33.67 1.46 -18.05
N TRP A 554 -33.63 2.14 -16.90
CA TRP A 554 -34.62 3.13 -16.47
C TRP A 554 -34.76 4.31 -17.45
N ALA A 555 -33.74 4.57 -18.27
CA ALA A 555 -33.76 5.63 -19.28
C ALA A 555 -34.80 5.43 -20.38
N HIS A 556 -35.35 4.22 -20.52
CA HIS A 556 -36.55 3.95 -21.32
C HIS A 556 -37.77 4.82 -20.88
N TYR A 557 -37.84 5.17 -19.59
CA TYR A 557 -38.96 5.88 -18.98
C TYR A 557 -38.79 7.41 -18.88
N HIS A 558 -37.66 7.98 -19.32
CA HIS A 558 -37.46 9.43 -19.25
C HIS A 558 -38.49 10.19 -20.11
N GLN A 559 -39.12 11.23 -19.54
CA GLN A 559 -40.19 11.97 -20.23
C GLN A 559 -39.63 12.89 -21.32
N GLU A 560 -38.53 13.58 -21.02
CA GLU A 560 -37.67 14.22 -22.00
C GLU A 560 -36.48 13.28 -22.26
N GLU A 561 -36.17 13.01 -23.53
CA GLU A 561 -35.08 12.13 -23.96
C GLU A 561 -35.08 10.69 -23.42
N PRO A 562 -36.12 9.88 -23.68
CA PRO A 562 -36.02 8.44 -23.49
C PRO A 562 -34.88 7.86 -24.35
N PHE A 563 -34.14 6.91 -23.77
CA PHE A 563 -33.02 6.18 -24.36
C PHE A 563 -33.32 4.68 -24.23
N ASP A 564 -33.37 3.96 -25.36
CA ASP A 564 -33.61 2.51 -25.40
C ASP A 564 -32.43 1.78 -26.06
N ILE A 565 -32.48 0.47 -26.12
CA ILE A 565 -31.45 -0.42 -26.71
C ILE A 565 -31.17 -0.08 -28.18
N GLU A 566 -32.15 0.44 -28.91
CA GLU A 566 -31.99 0.91 -30.29
C GLU A 566 -31.23 2.25 -30.40
N ASP A 567 -31.11 3.03 -29.32
CA ASP A 567 -30.23 4.21 -29.21
C ASP A 567 -28.78 3.84 -28.81
N ILE A 568 -28.48 2.59 -28.45
CA ILE A 568 -27.12 2.14 -28.11
C ILE A 568 -26.25 2.05 -29.38
N ASN A 569 -25.25 2.92 -29.46
CA ASN A 569 -24.23 2.87 -30.52
C ASN A 569 -23.15 1.81 -30.20
N TYR A 570 -23.52 0.54 -30.42
CA TYR A 570 -22.72 -0.65 -30.11
C TYR A 570 -21.38 -0.78 -30.85
N ASP A 571 -21.11 0.05 -31.87
CA ASP A 571 -19.80 0.07 -32.55
C ASP A 571 -18.77 0.93 -31.80
N LEU A 572 -19.22 1.83 -30.92
CA LEU A 572 -18.31 2.65 -30.12
C LEU A 572 -17.74 1.89 -28.90
N CYS A 573 -18.57 1.08 -28.25
CA CYS A 573 -18.18 0.25 -27.11
C CYS A 573 -17.43 -1.03 -27.53
N THR A 574 -16.91 -1.78 -26.56
CA THR A 574 -16.43 -3.15 -26.75
C THR A 574 -17.17 -4.14 -25.86
N HIS A 575 -17.53 -3.68 -24.65
CA HIS A 575 -18.32 -4.39 -23.66
C HIS A 575 -19.45 -3.43 -23.27
N ILE A 576 -20.66 -3.94 -23.06
CA ILE A 576 -21.77 -3.13 -22.55
C ILE A 576 -22.40 -3.89 -21.39
N ASN A 577 -22.59 -3.19 -20.28
CA ASN A 577 -23.21 -3.68 -19.07
C ASN A 577 -24.64 -3.17 -19.04
N TYR A 578 -25.61 -4.08 -18.95
CA TYR A 578 -27.01 -3.74 -18.72
C TYR A 578 -27.23 -3.49 -17.23
N GLY A 579 -27.51 -2.24 -16.85
CA GLY A 579 -27.99 -1.89 -15.51
C GLY A 579 -29.52 -2.03 -15.47
N PHE A 580 -30.12 -2.97 -14.75
CA PHE A 580 -29.53 -3.97 -13.84
C PHE A 580 -30.34 -5.30 -13.80
N ALA A 581 -29.83 -6.25 -13.03
CA ALA A 581 -30.58 -7.29 -12.33
C ALA A 581 -30.54 -7.02 -10.80
N LYS A 582 -31.35 -7.73 -10.02
CA LYS A 582 -31.45 -7.57 -8.55
C LYS A 582 -31.46 -8.91 -7.80
N ILE A 583 -31.35 -8.90 -6.48
CA ILE A 583 -31.50 -10.09 -5.63
C ILE A 583 -32.89 -10.13 -5.00
N ASP A 584 -33.53 -11.30 -5.02
CA ASP A 584 -34.78 -11.54 -4.30
C ASP A 584 -34.59 -11.59 -2.78
N GLU A 585 -35.37 -10.80 -2.05
CA GLU A 585 -35.22 -10.58 -0.61
C GLU A 585 -35.59 -11.80 0.28
N TYR A 586 -36.26 -12.82 -0.27
CA TYR A 586 -36.65 -14.03 0.48
C TYR A 586 -35.85 -15.27 0.09
N THR A 587 -35.44 -15.35 -1.17
CA THR A 587 -34.83 -16.54 -1.77
C THR A 587 -33.35 -16.36 -2.09
N TYR A 588 -32.85 -15.12 -2.12
CA TYR A 588 -31.49 -14.76 -2.52
C TYR A 588 -31.11 -15.29 -3.91
N GLU A 589 -32.07 -15.34 -4.83
CA GLU A 589 -31.82 -15.66 -6.24
C GLU A 589 -31.82 -14.38 -7.09
N ILE A 590 -31.06 -14.40 -8.19
CA ILE A 590 -31.05 -13.28 -9.14
C ILE A 590 -32.39 -13.16 -9.89
N LEU A 591 -32.93 -11.95 -9.96
CA LEU A 591 -34.16 -11.62 -10.68
C LEU A 591 -33.96 -10.46 -11.65
N ALA A 592 -34.86 -10.37 -12.63
CA ALA A 592 -34.99 -9.20 -13.48
C ALA A 592 -35.31 -7.95 -12.63
N PHE A 593 -34.69 -6.81 -12.93
CA PHE A 593 -34.89 -5.61 -12.12
C PHE A 593 -36.29 -5.03 -12.39
N ASP A 594 -36.69 -4.95 -13.66
CA ASP A 594 -38.02 -4.61 -14.12
C ASP A 594 -38.55 -5.73 -15.03
N PRO A 595 -39.29 -6.73 -14.49
CA PRO A 595 -39.83 -7.82 -15.30
C PRO A 595 -40.74 -7.39 -16.46
N TRP A 596 -41.32 -6.18 -16.44
CA TRP A 596 -42.11 -5.70 -17.58
C TRP A 596 -41.22 -5.23 -18.72
N LEU A 597 -40.18 -4.44 -18.45
CA LEU A 597 -39.22 -4.02 -19.46
C LEU A 597 -38.31 -5.19 -19.90
N ASP A 598 -37.78 -5.95 -18.94
CA ASP A 598 -36.76 -6.97 -19.13
C ASP A 598 -37.32 -8.27 -19.75
N GLU A 599 -38.46 -8.78 -19.24
CA GLU A 599 -39.05 -10.04 -19.70
C GLU A 599 -40.22 -9.84 -20.68
N HIS A 600 -41.18 -8.95 -20.38
CA HIS A 600 -42.38 -8.78 -21.22
C HIS A 600 -42.08 -8.01 -22.52
N LEU A 601 -41.31 -6.92 -22.45
CA LEU A 601 -40.75 -6.22 -23.62
C LEU A 601 -39.40 -6.80 -24.09
N GLN A 602 -38.95 -7.89 -23.46
CA GLN A 602 -37.79 -8.70 -23.85
C GLN A 602 -36.48 -7.90 -23.94
N SER A 603 -36.30 -6.85 -23.13
CA SER A 603 -35.16 -5.93 -23.26
C SER A 603 -33.80 -6.62 -23.05
N TYR A 604 -33.69 -7.62 -22.16
CA TYR A 604 -32.48 -8.45 -22.09
C TYR A 604 -32.16 -9.17 -23.41
N GLN A 605 -33.18 -9.70 -24.11
CA GLN A 605 -32.97 -10.36 -25.40
C GLN A 605 -32.66 -9.35 -26.51
N ARG A 606 -33.33 -8.18 -26.55
CA ARG A 606 -33.03 -7.09 -27.49
C ARG A 606 -31.58 -6.60 -27.34
N PHE A 607 -31.09 -6.52 -26.10
CA PHE A 607 -29.74 -6.11 -25.77
C PHE A 607 -28.69 -7.15 -26.16
N VAL A 608 -28.88 -8.42 -25.78
CA VAL A 608 -27.99 -9.52 -26.19
C VAL A 608 -27.98 -9.70 -27.72
N ASP A 609 -29.10 -9.39 -28.40
CA ASP A 609 -29.21 -9.37 -29.85
C ASP A 609 -28.37 -8.28 -30.54
N LEU A 610 -27.81 -7.30 -29.82
CA LEU A 610 -26.81 -6.37 -30.39
C LEU A 610 -25.58 -7.13 -30.91
N LYS A 611 -25.24 -8.29 -30.33
CA LYS A 611 -24.18 -9.19 -30.85
C LYS A 611 -24.47 -9.74 -32.25
N LYS A 612 -25.73 -9.75 -32.69
CA LYS A 612 -26.12 -10.11 -34.07
C LYS A 612 -25.80 -8.99 -35.07
N LYS A 613 -25.65 -7.74 -34.59
CA LYS A 613 -25.23 -6.56 -35.38
C LYS A 613 -23.71 -6.39 -35.36
N ASN A 614 -23.09 -6.50 -34.18
CA ASN A 614 -21.64 -6.49 -33.98
C ASN A 614 -21.16 -7.77 -33.25
N PRO A 615 -20.70 -8.81 -33.99
CA PRO A 615 -20.22 -10.05 -33.37
C PRO A 615 -18.93 -9.94 -32.54
N ASN A 616 -18.30 -8.76 -32.47
CA ASN A 616 -17.14 -8.48 -31.61
C ASN A 616 -17.53 -7.80 -30.29
N LEU A 617 -18.82 -7.63 -30.03
CA LEU A 617 -19.39 -7.01 -28.83
C LEU A 617 -19.56 -8.05 -27.72
N THR A 618 -19.22 -7.68 -26.49
CA THR A 618 -19.55 -8.42 -25.27
C THR A 618 -20.73 -7.75 -24.56
N THR A 619 -21.72 -8.54 -24.16
CA THR A 619 -22.93 -8.09 -23.46
C THR A 619 -22.99 -8.73 -22.08
N MET A 620 -22.86 -7.89 -21.04
CA MET A 620 -22.86 -8.28 -19.62
C MET A 620 -24.19 -7.87 -18.99
N ILE A 621 -24.58 -8.56 -17.92
CA ILE A 621 -25.59 -8.07 -16.97
C ILE A 621 -24.87 -7.54 -15.72
N SER A 622 -25.20 -6.34 -15.27
CA SER A 622 -24.79 -5.85 -13.95
C SER A 622 -25.84 -6.20 -12.91
N LEU A 623 -25.42 -6.62 -11.73
CA LEU A 623 -26.28 -6.94 -10.59
C LEU A 623 -25.96 -6.02 -9.43
N GLY A 624 -26.95 -5.25 -8.98
CA GLY A 624 -26.80 -4.29 -7.89
C GLY A 624 -27.04 -2.85 -8.31
N GLY A 625 -26.06 -1.99 -8.04
CA GLY A 625 -26.17 -0.55 -8.11
C GLY A 625 -26.88 0.04 -6.89
N TRP A 626 -26.63 1.32 -6.63
CA TRP A 626 -26.98 2.07 -5.42
C TRP A 626 -28.37 1.74 -4.82
N TYR A 627 -29.41 1.74 -5.65
CA TYR A 627 -30.80 1.57 -5.22
C TYR A 627 -31.21 0.14 -4.84
N GLU A 628 -30.36 -0.86 -5.10
CA GLU A 628 -30.63 -2.26 -4.72
C GLU A 628 -30.54 -2.43 -3.19
N GLY A 629 -29.49 -1.86 -2.58
CA GLY A 629 -29.18 -1.93 -1.15
C GLY A 629 -27.83 -2.63 -0.89
N SER A 630 -27.55 -2.94 0.38
CA SER A 630 -26.35 -3.71 0.79
C SER A 630 -26.69 -4.83 1.78
N GLU A 631 -27.63 -4.59 2.71
CA GLU A 631 -28.12 -5.55 3.72
C GLU A 631 -28.40 -6.96 3.14
N LYS A 632 -29.20 -7.07 2.08
CA LYS A 632 -29.54 -8.37 1.47
C LYS A 632 -28.35 -9.08 0.78
N TYR A 633 -27.33 -8.34 0.35
CA TYR A 633 -26.08 -8.93 -0.15
C TYR A 633 -25.26 -9.50 1.01
N SER A 634 -25.16 -8.74 2.11
CA SER A 634 -24.52 -9.19 3.35
C SER A 634 -25.18 -10.50 3.83
N ASP A 635 -26.50 -10.51 4.02
CA ASP A 635 -27.27 -11.70 4.38
C ASP A 635 -26.98 -12.88 3.44
N MET A 636 -27.05 -12.66 2.12
CA MET A 636 -26.78 -13.68 1.10
C MET A 636 -25.37 -14.30 1.25
N VAL A 637 -24.36 -13.48 1.54
CA VAL A 637 -22.98 -13.96 1.64
C VAL A 637 -22.59 -14.55 2.99
N THR A 638 -23.37 -14.34 4.06
CA THR A 638 -23.09 -14.94 5.39
C THR A 638 -23.10 -16.47 5.41
N ASN A 639 -23.81 -17.12 4.46
CA ASN A 639 -24.08 -18.54 4.50
C ASN A 639 -23.76 -19.23 3.16
N ALA A 640 -22.85 -20.21 3.18
CA ALA A 640 -22.41 -20.93 2.00
C ALA A 640 -23.54 -21.69 1.27
N GLU A 641 -24.58 -22.18 1.95
CA GLU A 641 -25.73 -22.80 1.26
C GLU A 641 -26.55 -21.76 0.48
N ILE A 642 -26.63 -20.53 0.99
CA ILE A 642 -27.32 -19.40 0.35
C ILE A 642 -26.48 -18.88 -0.82
N ARG A 643 -25.16 -18.67 -0.65
CA ARG A 643 -24.25 -18.35 -1.76
C ARG A 643 -24.28 -19.39 -2.87
N HIS A 644 -24.16 -20.68 -2.54
CA HIS A 644 -24.29 -21.75 -3.54
C HIS A 644 -25.66 -21.78 -4.22
N LYS A 645 -26.74 -21.29 -3.60
CA LYS A 645 -28.06 -21.12 -4.23
C LYS A 645 -28.07 -19.91 -5.18
N PHE A 646 -27.60 -18.76 -4.71
CA PHE A 646 -27.42 -17.55 -5.51
C PHE A 646 -26.55 -17.81 -6.76
N VAL A 647 -25.37 -18.40 -6.61
CA VAL A 647 -24.41 -18.72 -7.69
C VAL A 647 -25.06 -19.61 -8.77
N ARG A 648 -25.87 -20.61 -8.37
CA ARG A 648 -26.62 -21.44 -9.33
C ARG A 648 -27.72 -20.64 -10.04
N SER A 649 -28.39 -19.71 -9.36
CA SER A 649 -29.38 -18.83 -9.99
C SER A 649 -28.71 -17.89 -11.02
N VAL A 650 -27.52 -17.37 -10.74
CA VAL A 650 -26.69 -16.56 -11.67
C VAL A 650 -26.36 -17.34 -12.93
N VAL A 651 -25.76 -18.54 -12.83
CA VAL A 651 -25.45 -19.37 -14.01
C VAL A 651 -26.72 -19.69 -14.81
N THR A 652 -27.84 -19.95 -14.13
CA THR A 652 -29.15 -20.18 -14.78
C THR A 652 -29.65 -18.94 -15.52
N PHE A 653 -29.49 -17.74 -14.96
CA PHE A 653 -29.92 -16.47 -15.53
C PHE A 653 -29.07 -16.06 -16.74
N LEU A 654 -27.74 -16.17 -16.64
CA LEU A 654 -26.82 -15.94 -17.75
C LEU A 654 -27.14 -16.89 -18.93
N GLY A 655 -27.41 -18.16 -18.64
CA GLY A 655 -27.83 -19.16 -19.63
C GLY A 655 -29.23 -18.89 -20.23
N LYS A 656 -30.19 -18.39 -19.43
CA LYS A 656 -31.55 -18.06 -19.87
C LYS A 656 -31.57 -16.94 -20.93
N TYR A 657 -30.73 -15.92 -20.78
CA TYR A 657 -30.71 -14.75 -21.66
C TYR A 657 -29.50 -14.66 -22.60
N ASN A 658 -28.52 -15.56 -22.48
CA ASN A 658 -27.31 -15.61 -23.32
C ASN A 658 -26.41 -14.35 -23.18
N PHE A 659 -26.30 -13.85 -21.95
CA PHE A 659 -25.25 -12.90 -21.54
C PHE A 659 -23.88 -13.60 -21.53
N ASP A 660 -22.80 -12.83 -21.71
CA ASP A 660 -21.42 -13.34 -21.76
C ASP A 660 -20.74 -13.35 -20.38
N GLY A 661 -21.39 -12.81 -19.35
CA GLY A 661 -20.87 -12.73 -17.99
C GLY A 661 -21.70 -11.86 -17.05
N LEU A 662 -21.27 -11.85 -15.79
CA LEU A 662 -21.82 -11.03 -14.70
C LEU A 662 -20.84 -9.92 -14.33
N ASP A 663 -21.39 -8.74 -14.06
CA ASP A 663 -20.73 -7.66 -13.36
C ASP A 663 -21.40 -7.46 -12.00
N LEU A 664 -20.62 -7.48 -10.90
CA LEU A 664 -21.14 -7.27 -9.55
C LEU A 664 -20.97 -5.84 -9.10
N ASP A 665 -22.08 -5.18 -8.80
CA ASP A 665 -22.15 -3.79 -8.37
C ASP A 665 -22.76 -3.72 -6.95
N TRP A 666 -22.08 -4.34 -5.99
CA TRP A 666 -22.49 -4.32 -4.59
C TRP A 666 -21.95 -3.04 -3.94
N GLU A 667 -22.87 -2.12 -3.61
CA GLU A 667 -22.57 -0.84 -2.98
C GLU A 667 -23.02 -0.79 -1.50
N TYR A 668 -22.17 -1.08 -0.51
CA TYR A 668 -20.84 -1.68 -0.56
C TYR A 668 -20.70 -2.72 0.56
N PRO A 669 -19.88 -3.77 0.41
CA PRO A 669 -19.53 -4.70 1.48
C PRO A 669 -19.18 -3.96 2.79
N GLY A 670 -19.87 -4.30 3.89
CA GLY A 670 -19.65 -3.70 5.21
C GLY A 670 -20.23 -2.29 5.43
N ASN A 671 -20.85 -1.71 4.39
CA ASN A 671 -21.50 -0.40 4.44
C ASN A 671 -23.01 -0.52 4.16
N ARG A 672 -23.78 0.54 4.44
CA ARG A 672 -25.22 0.68 4.07
C ARG A 672 -26.11 -0.49 4.56
N GLY A 673 -25.84 -1.00 5.75
CA GLY A 673 -26.54 -2.15 6.36
C GLY A 673 -25.76 -3.47 6.28
N GLY A 674 -24.67 -3.53 5.50
CA GLY A 674 -23.78 -4.68 5.48
C GLY A 674 -22.92 -4.83 6.75
N ALA A 675 -22.47 -6.07 7.02
CA ALA A 675 -21.62 -6.43 8.15
C ALA A 675 -20.13 -6.34 7.80
N THR A 676 -19.25 -6.07 8.77
CA THR A 676 -17.80 -5.96 8.49
C THR A 676 -17.16 -7.24 7.92
N THR A 677 -17.77 -8.40 8.18
CA THR A 677 -17.40 -9.71 7.59
C THR A 677 -17.70 -9.83 6.09
N ASP A 678 -18.45 -8.89 5.51
CA ASP A 678 -18.73 -8.85 4.08
C ASP A 678 -17.45 -8.75 3.24
N LYS A 679 -16.40 -8.11 3.77
CA LYS A 679 -15.09 -8.01 3.12
C LYS A 679 -14.54 -9.39 2.71
N ASP A 680 -14.66 -10.36 3.61
CA ASP A 680 -14.14 -11.72 3.44
C ASP A 680 -15.19 -12.63 2.76
N ASN A 681 -16.47 -12.42 3.08
CA ASN A 681 -17.58 -13.15 2.46
C ASN A 681 -17.78 -12.79 0.97
N TYR A 682 -17.45 -11.57 0.56
CA TYR A 682 -17.45 -11.13 -0.84
C TYR A 682 -16.37 -11.85 -1.66
N ILE A 683 -15.20 -12.11 -1.06
CA ILE A 683 -14.16 -12.95 -1.68
C ILE A 683 -14.63 -14.40 -1.80
N GLN A 684 -15.31 -14.96 -0.81
CA GLN A 684 -15.89 -16.31 -0.90
C GLN A 684 -16.92 -16.36 -2.05
N LEU A 685 -17.83 -15.38 -2.14
CA LEU A 685 -18.79 -15.25 -3.24
C LEU A 685 -18.11 -15.20 -4.61
N LEU A 686 -17.09 -14.35 -4.78
CA LEU A 686 -16.35 -14.22 -6.04
C LEU A 686 -15.57 -15.50 -6.40
N THR A 687 -15.12 -16.26 -5.41
CA THR A 687 -14.47 -17.56 -5.61
C THR A 687 -15.46 -18.60 -6.11
N GLU A 688 -16.64 -18.70 -5.48
CA GLU A 688 -17.72 -19.61 -5.90
C GLU A 688 -18.26 -19.26 -7.29
N LEU A 689 -18.45 -17.96 -7.58
CA LEU A 689 -18.83 -17.48 -8.92
C LEU A 689 -17.76 -17.82 -9.98
N ARG A 690 -16.48 -17.54 -9.72
CA ARG A 690 -15.40 -17.83 -10.67
C ARG A 690 -15.33 -19.34 -10.99
N ALA A 691 -15.44 -20.19 -9.98
CA ALA A 691 -15.47 -21.65 -10.16
C ALA A 691 -16.71 -22.12 -10.95
N ALA A 692 -17.88 -21.50 -10.72
CA ALA A 692 -19.09 -21.80 -11.48
C ALA A 692 -19.07 -21.26 -12.92
N PHE A 693 -18.26 -20.23 -13.21
CA PHE A 693 -18.19 -19.58 -14.52
C PHE A 693 -17.19 -20.22 -15.47
N GLU A 694 -16.11 -20.83 -14.98
CA GLU A 694 -15.07 -21.47 -15.80
C GLU A 694 -15.65 -22.46 -16.84
N PRO A 695 -16.54 -23.41 -16.51
CA PRO A 695 -17.05 -24.40 -17.48
C PRO A 695 -17.92 -23.80 -18.59
N HIS A 696 -18.37 -22.55 -18.41
CA HIS A 696 -19.20 -21.81 -19.34
C HIS A 696 -18.42 -20.74 -20.13
N GLY A 697 -17.19 -20.42 -19.71
CA GLY A 697 -16.42 -19.30 -20.25
C GLY A 697 -16.98 -17.92 -19.90
N TYR A 698 -17.83 -17.81 -18.87
CA TYR A 698 -18.43 -16.54 -18.47
C TYR A 698 -17.40 -15.59 -17.84
N LEU A 699 -17.51 -14.31 -18.19
CA LEU A 699 -16.73 -13.24 -17.58
C LEU A 699 -17.29 -12.87 -16.20
N LEU A 700 -16.41 -12.51 -15.27
CA LEU A 700 -16.78 -11.98 -13.95
C LEU A 700 -16.00 -10.69 -13.68
N THR A 701 -16.73 -9.58 -13.59
CA THR A 701 -16.20 -8.25 -13.25
C THR A 701 -16.91 -7.70 -12.01
N ALA A 702 -16.43 -6.58 -11.48
CA ALA A 702 -17.12 -5.85 -10.43
C ALA A 702 -16.90 -4.34 -10.57
N ALA A 703 -17.92 -3.56 -10.21
CA ALA A 703 -17.78 -2.14 -9.95
C ALA A 703 -17.23 -1.94 -8.53
N LEU A 704 -16.21 -1.07 -8.38
CA LEU A 704 -15.55 -0.84 -7.09
C LEU A 704 -15.52 0.65 -6.74
N SER A 705 -15.75 0.96 -5.46
CA SER A 705 -15.75 2.32 -4.90
C SER A 705 -14.40 3.04 -5.10
N PRO A 706 -14.40 4.36 -5.32
CA PRO A 706 -13.17 5.15 -5.43
C PRO A 706 -12.61 5.63 -4.08
N GLY A 707 -13.47 5.78 -3.07
CA GLY A 707 -13.13 6.42 -1.81
C GLY A 707 -12.31 5.52 -0.89
N LYS A 708 -11.12 5.98 -0.47
CA LYS A 708 -10.13 5.23 0.32
C LYS A 708 -10.76 4.42 1.48
N GLN A 709 -11.62 5.05 2.27
CA GLN A 709 -12.26 4.46 3.44
C GLN A 709 -13.12 3.24 3.07
N THR A 710 -13.86 3.30 1.95
CA THR A 710 -14.65 2.18 1.43
C THR A 710 -13.75 1.10 0.83
N ILE A 711 -12.66 1.48 0.16
CA ILE A 711 -11.68 0.51 -0.35
C ILE A 711 -11.09 -0.31 0.80
N ASP A 712 -10.73 0.36 1.88
CA ASP A 712 -10.15 -0.24 3.08
C ASP A 712 -11.15 -1.11 3.86
N SER A 713 -12.44 -0.74 3.90
CA SER A 713 -13.46 -1.51 4.61
C SER A 713 -14.04 -2.67 3.79
N ALA A 714 -14.20 -2.51 2.47
CA ALA A 714 -14.98 -3.42 1.63
C ALA A 714 -14.15 -4.47 0.88
N TYR A 715 -12.86 -4.22 0.57
CA TYR A 715 -12.14 -4.98 -0.46
C TYR A 715 -10.83 -5.63 0.01
N ILE A 716 -10.60 -6.89 -0.40
CA ILE A 716 -9.29 -7.53 -0.38
C ILE A 716 -8.72 -7.47 -1.81
N VAL A 717 -8.15 -6.32 -2.16
CA VAL A 717 -7.74 -5.97 -3.54
C VAL A 717 -6.84 -7.03 -4.20
N PRO A 718 -5.84 -7.65 -3.55
CA PRO A 718 -5.06 -8.73 -4.17
C PRO A 718 -5.89 -9.98 -4.54
N LYS A 719 -6.94 -10.28 -3.79
CA LYS A 719 -7.85 -11.40 -4.08
C LYS A 719 -8.86 -11.03 -5.17
N LEU A 720 -9.37 -9.79 -5.20
CA LEU A 720 -10.13 -9.26 -6.35
C LEU A 720 -9.29 -9.34 -7.64
N ASN A 721 -8.01 -8.97 -7.57
CA ASN A 721 -7.09 -9.05 -8.69
C ASN A 721 -6.86 -10.49 -9.20
N LYS A 722 -6.90 -11.51 -8.33
CA LYS A 722 -6.92 -12.92 -8.74
C LYS A 722 -8.27 -13.29 -9.41
N LEU A 723 -9.38 -13.01 -8.73
CA LEU A 723 -10.71 -13.56 -9.02
C LEU A 723 -11.47 -12.89 -10.17
N LEU A 724 -11.25 -11.60 -10.44
CA LEU A 724 -11.94 -10.85 -11.49
C LEU A 724 -11.20 -10.91 -12.84
N ASP A 725 -11.93 -10.81 -13.95
CA ASP A 725 -11.35 -10.60 -15.28
C ASP A 725 -10.76 -9.18 -15.38
N TRP A 726 -11.45 -8.22 -14.78
CA TRP A 726 -11.00 -6.88 -14.41
C TRP A 726 -11.96 -6.25 -13.40
N ALA A 727 -11.52 -5.20 -12.74
CA ALA A 727 -12.36 -4.33 -11.93
C ALA A 727 -12.68 -3.03 -12.68
N ASN A 728 -13.91 -2.56 -12.52
CA ASN A 728 -14.41 -1.27 -13.02
C ASN A 728 -14.34 -0.27 -11.86
N VAL A 729 -13.25 0.50 -11.76
CA VAL A 729 -13.03 1.46 -10.67
C VAL A 729 -13.88 2.70 -10.93
N MET A 730 -14.84 3.01 -10.06
CA MET A 730 -15.80 4.11 -10.21
C MET A 730 -15.17 5.46 -9.88
N ALA A 731 -14.21 5.92 -10.70
CA ALA A 731 -13.38 7.10 -10.46
C ALA A 731 -14.12 8.44 -10.70
N TYR A 732 -15.22 8.63 -9.96
CA TYR A 732 -16.15 9.76 -9.95
C TYR A 732 -16.91 9.76 -8.62
N ASP A 733 -17.94 10.60 -8.44
CA ASP A 733 -18.67 10.77 -7.17
C ASP A 733 -17.77 11.10 -5.97
N TYR A 734 -16.65 11.78 -6.23
CA TYR A 734 -15.71 12.23 -5.19
C TYR A 734 -16.31 13.30 -4.28
N HIS A 735 -17.08 14.23 -4.86
CA HIS A 735 -17.79 15.27 -4.15
C HIS A 735 -19.19 15.47 -4.73
N GLY A 736 -20.16 15.83 -3.88
CA GLY A 736 -21.56 16.03 -4.28
C GLY A 736 -22.41 16.70 -3.21
N GLY A 737 -23.70 16.89 -3.49
CA GLY A 737 -24.61 17.64 -2.63
C GLY A 737 -24.95 17.02 -1.26
N TRP A 738 -24.26 15.95 -0.86
CA TRP A 738 -24.19 15.45 0.51
C TRP A 738 -23.22 16.26 1.39
N GLU A 739 -22.31 17.04 0.77
CA GLU A 739 -21.42 18.01 1.41
C GLU A 739 -22.05 19.41 1.47
N ASP A 740 -21.61 20.23 2.43
CA ASP A 740 -22.01 21.62 2.60
C ASP A 740 -21.10 22.62 1.86
N PHE A 741 -20.19 22.12 1.01
CA PHE A 741 -19.25 22.90 0.19
C PHE A 741 -19.30 22.47 -1.29
N LEU A 742 -18.85 23.35 -2.18
CA LEU A 742 -18.75 23.08 -3.62
C LEU A 742 -17.51 22.24 -3.93
N GLY A 743 -17.69 21.10 -4.59
CA GLY A 743 -16.59 20.22 -5.02
C GLY A 743 -16.63 19.91 -6.52
N HIS A 744 -15.97 18.83 -6.93
CA HIS A 744 -16.01 18.35 -8.31
C HIS A 744 -16.31 16.85 -8.37
N ASN A 745 -17.13 16.42 -9.34
CA ASN A 745 -17.55 15.01 -9.47
C ASN A 745 -16.34 14.06 -9.63
N SER A 746 -15.38 14.46 -10.47
CA SER A 746 -14.33 13.59 -11.03
C SER A 746 -12.97 14.29 -11.20
N PRO A 747 -12.41 15.02 -10.22
CA PRO A 747 -11.14 15.74 -10.39
C PRO A 747 -9.98 14.78 -10.68
N LEU A 748 -9.13 15.11 -11.67
CA LEU A 748 -8.03 14.23 -12.09
C LEU A 748 -6.90 14.21 -11.05
N PHE A 749 -6.43 15.38 -10.62
CA PHE A 749 -5.44 15.58 -9.56
C PHE A 749 -5.99 16.53 -8.49
N SER A 750 -5.28 16.68 -7.36
CA SER A 750 -5.61 17.68 -6.33
C SER A 750 -5.07 19.07 -6.65
N ARG A 751 -5.60 20.10 -5.98
CA ARG A 751 -5.13 21.48 -6.08
C ARG A 751 -4.05 21.79 -5.02
N PRO A 752 -3.12 22.72 -5.27
CA PRO A 752 -2.11 23.13 -4.27
C PRO A 752 -2.66 23.86 -3.04
N ASP A 753 -3.90 24.34 -3.06
CA ASP A 753 -4.56 24.96 -1.91
C ASP A 753 -5.39 23.98 -1.08
N GLU A 754 -5.46 22.71 -1.47
CA GLU A 754 -6.02 21.60 -0.68
C GLU A 754 -5.02 21.14 0.40
N THR A 755 -4.75 22.05 1.34
CA THR A 755 -3.87 21.82 2.49
C THR A 755 -4.52 20.89 3.52
N ASP A 756 -3.72 20.41 4.47
CA ASP A 756 -4.23 19.59 5.57
C ASP A 756 -5.03 20.44 6.57
N GLU A 757 -4.74 21.74 6.70
CA GLU A 757 -5.58 22.74 7.40
C GLU A 757 -6.97 22.88 6.74
N LEU A 758 -7.03 22.95 5.40
CA LEU A 758 -8.31 22.96 4.68
C LEU A 758 -9.04 21.63 4.87
N SER A 759 -8.31 20.51 4.86
CA SER A 759 -8.87 19.18 5.05
C SER A 759 -9.45 18.98 6.45
N GLU A 760 -8.79 19.48 7.50
CA GLU A 760 -9.30 19.49 8.88
C GLU A 760 -10.55 20.37 9.00
N LYS A 761 -10.54 21.58 8.41
CA LYS A 761 -11.67 22.52 8.43
C LYS A 761 -12.99 21.90 7.95
N TYR A 762 -12.97 21.06 6.93
CA TYR A 762 -14.16 20.38 6.39
C TYR A 762 -14.31 18.92 6.84
N GLY A 763 -13.33 18.34 7.55
CA GLY A 763 -13.31 16.93 7.94
C GLY A 763 -13.11 15.94 6.77
N VAL A 764 -12.59 16.42 5.63
CA VAL A 764 -12.45 15.65 4.37
C VAL A 764 -11.03 15.82 3.85
N ASN A 765 -10.29 14.72 3.67
CA ASN A 765 -8.95 14.76 3.08
C ASN A 765 -9.05 14.83 1.54
N PHE A 766 -9.19 16.05 1.01
CA PHE A 766 -9.38 16.32 -0.43
C PHE A 766 -8.38 15.61 -1.35
N LYS A 767 -7.13 15.44 -0.90
CA LYS A 767 -6.08 14.75 -1.66
C LYS A 767 -6.43 13.29 -1.99
N TRP A 768 -7.27 12.65 -1.17
CA TRP A 768 -7.75 11.27 -1.39
C TRP A 768 -8.90 11.17 -2.41
N PHE A 769 -9.57 12.28 -2.71
CA PHE A 769 -10.80 12.31 -3.51
C PHE A 769 -10.52 12.74 -4.95
N THR A 770 -9.55 12.06 -5.60
CA THR A 770 -9.10 12.35 -6.97
C THR A 770 -8.84 11.07 -7.77
N VAL A 771 -9.02 11.13 -9.09
CA VAL A 771 -8.79 9.98 -9.99
C VAL A 771 -7.36 9.46 -9.88
N ASP A 772 -6.36 10.35 -9.84
CA ASP A 772 -4.96 9.99 -9.69
C ASP A 772 -4.69 9.25 -8.37
N TYR A 773 -5.20 9.76 -7.24
CA TYR A 773 -5.03 9.12 -5.95
C TYR A 773 -5.68 7.73 -5.93
N THR A 774 -6.95 7.62 -6.33
CA THR A 774 -7.67 6.33 -6.31
C THR A 774 -7.01 5.29 -7.20
N ILE A 775 -6.54 5.67 -8.39
CA ILE A 775 -5.83 4.76 -9.30
C ILE A 775 -4.49 4.31 -8.71
N HIS A 776 -3.68 5.23 -8.17
CA HIS A 776 -2.44 4.88 -7.47
C HIS A 776 -2.69 4.03 -6.21
N TYR A 777 -3.75 4.30 -5.46
CA TYR A 777 -4.11 3.53 -4.26
C TYR A 777 -4.47 2.08 -4.60
N TYR A 778 -5.27 1.85 -5.65
CA TYR A 778 -5.55 0.50 -6.14
C TYR A 778 -4.30 -0.23 -6.67
N LEU A 779 -3.38 0.47 -7.33
CA LEU A 779 -2.10 -0.11 -7.77
C LEU A 779 -1.24 -0.53 -6.57
N ASN A 780 -1.13 0.32 -5.55
CA ASN A 780 -0.38 0.04 -4.33
C ASN A 780 -1.00 -1.11 -3.51
N LEU A 781 -2.32 -1.26 -3.55
CA LEU A 781 -3.04 -2.41 -2.97
C LEU A 781 -3.05 -3.67 -3.88
N GLY A 782 -2.36 -3.65 -5.02
CA GLY A 782 -2.09 -4.85 -5.84
C GLY A 782 -3.14 -5.21 -6.90
N LEU A 783 -4.01 -4.28 -7.32
CA LEU A 783 -4.81 -4.45 -8.55
C LEU A 783 -3.91 -4.18 -9.77
N SER A 784 -3.74 -5.16 -10.66
CA SER A 784 -2.80 -5.01 -11.77
C SER A 784 -3.35 -4.08 -12.87
N LYS A 785 -2.45 -3.34 -13.53
CA LYS A 785 -2.78 -2.37 -14.59
C LYS A 785 -3.62 -3.00 -15.72
N ASP A 786 -3.27 -4.22 -16.12
CA ASP A 786 -3.98 -5.00 -17.13
C ASP A 786 -5.34 -5.55 -16.65
N LYS A 787 -5.69 -5.38 -15.37
CA LYS A 787 -6.99 -5.72 -14.76
C LYS A 787 -7.74 -4.50 -14.20
N MET A 788 -7.24 -3.28 -14.41
CA MET A 788 -7.89 -2.05 -13.95
C MET A 788 -8.56 -1.32 -15.12
N VAL A 789 -9.87 -1.10 -15.03
CA VAL A 789 -10.65 -0.28 -15.98
C VAL A 789 -11.13 0.98 -15.24
N MET A 790 -10.74 2.15 -15.74
CA MET A 790 -10.98 3.44 -15.07
C MET A 790 -12.33 4.04 -15.46
N GLY A 791 -13.15 4.37 -14.48
CA GLY A 791 -14.44 5.03 -14.67
C GLY A 791 -14.31 6.47 -15.20
N VAL A 792 -15.27 6.85 -16.03
CA VAL A 792 -15.45 8.17 -16.62
C VAL A 792 -16.95 8.51 -16.56
N PRO A 793 -17.37 9.54 -15.81
CA PRO A 793 -18.77 9.92 -15.71
C PRO A 793 -19.18 10.76 -16.93
N PHE A 794 -20.41 10.58 -17.41
CA PHE A 794 -21.04 11.43 -18.43
C PHE A 794 -22.06 12.40 -17.79
N TYR A 795 -21.90 12.69 -16.50
CA TYR A 795 -22.75 13.55 -15.70
C TYR A 795 -21.91 14.41 -14.75
N GLY A 796 -22.52 15.44 -14.16
CA GLY A 796 -21.93 16.22 -13.08
C GLY A 796 -22.74 16.14 -11.79
N ARG A 797 -22.05 16.31 -10.66
CA ARG A 797 -22.65 16.50 -9.34
C ARG A 797 -22.84 18.00 -9.09
N ALA A 798 -24.00 18.37 -8.54
CA ALA A 798 -24.48 19.74 -8.53
C ALA A 798 -25.06 20.18 -7.17
N TRP A 799 -24.83 21.45 -6.84
CA TRP A 799 -25.20 22.09 -5.59
C TRP A 799 -26.08 23.32 -5.83
N THR A 800 -26.96 23.61 -4.88
CA THR A 800 -27.61 24.92 -4.76
C THR A 800 -26.63 25.89 -4.10
N LEU A 801 -26.27 26.99 -4.77
CA LEU A 801 -25.33 27.99 -4.26
C LEU A 801 -25.85 28.68 -2.99
N LEU A 802 -24.96 29.02 -2.06
CA LEU A 802 -25.34 29.82 -0.88
C LEU A 802 -25.77 31.25 -1.31
N ASN A 803 -25.01 31.89 -2.20
CA ASN A 803 -25.34 33.16 -2.86
C ASN A 803 -24.52 33.32 -4.16
N GLU A 804 -24.84 34.34 -4.96
CA GLU A 804 -24.26 34.59 -6.30
C GLU A 804 -22.74 34.86 -6.32
N THR A 805 -22.08 35.04 -5.17
CA THR A 805 -20.61 35.22 -5.08
C THR A 805 -19.88 34.03 -4.47
N GLN A 806 -20.58 32.98 -4.06
CA GLN A 806 -20.01 31.70 -3.63
C GLN A 806 -20.03 30.77 -4.84
N ILE A 807 -18.94 30.78 -5.61
CA ILE A 807 -18.83 30.12 -6.94
C ILE A 807 -17.50 29.38 -7.14
N ASN A 808 -16.62 29.41 -6.14
CA ASN A 808 -15.33 28.74 -6.18
C ASN A 808 -15.48 27.34 -5.60
N ILE A 809 -14.64 26.40 -6.03
CA ILE A 809 -14.45 25.14 -5.31
C ILE A 809 -14.08 25.45 -3.84
N HIS A 810 -14.61 24.65 -2.92
CA HIS A 810 -14.62 24.81 -1.45
C HIS A 810 -15.45 25.97 -0.87
N ASP A 811 -16.10 26.85 -1.67
CA ASP A 811 -17.11 27.78 -1.14
C ASP A 811 -18.31 27.01 -0.54
N TYR A 812 -19.05 27.63 0.39
CA TYR A 812 -20.19 26.98 1.05
C TYR A 812 -21.45 26.92 0.15
N ALA A 813 -22.18 25.81 0.27
CA ALA A 813 -23.38 25.47 -0.49
C ALA A 813 -24.63 25.40 0.42
N LYS A 814 -25.82 25.24 -0.18
CA LYS A 814 -27.07 24.89 0.53
C LYS A 814 -27.38 23.37 0.49
N GLY A 815 -26.47 22.54 0.01
CA GLY A 815 -26.70 21.13 -0.37
C GLY A 815 -27.06 20.98 -1.85
N MET A 816 -27.66 19.83 -2.21
CA MET A 816 -28.00 19.43 -3.59
C MET A 816 -28.71 20.51 -4.43
N ALA A 817 -28.41 20.54 -5.74
CA ALA A 817 -29.21 21.26 -6.73
C ALA A 817 -30.60 20.61 -6.93
N PRO A 818 -31.63 21.34 -7.40
CA PRO A 818 -32.88 20.74 -7.86
C PRO A 818 -32.65 19.69 -8.96
N ALA A 819 -33.53 18.69 -9.03
CA ALA A 819 -33.47 17.64 -10.03
C ALA A 819 -33.62 18.15 -11.46
N GLY A 820 -32.91 17.53 -12.40
CA GLY A 820 -33.02 17.81 -13.83
C GLY A 820 -34.34 17.35 -14.47
N LYS A 821 -34.63 17.90 -15.65
CA LYS A 821 -35.75 17.51 -16.52
C LYS A 821 -35.53 16.19 -17.25
N ILE A 822 -34.29 15.75 -17.39
CA ILE A 822 -33.92 14.47 -17.98
C ILE A 822 -33.37 13.54 -16.90
N SER A 823 -32.45 14.03 -16.05
CA SER A 823 -31.85 13.19 -14.99
C SER A 823 -32.84 12.79 -13.89
N HIS A 824 -33.80 13.68 -13.55
CA HIS A 824 -34.77 13.53 -12.45
C HIS A 824 -34.20 13.26 -11.04
N GLU A 825 -32.87 13.17 -10.86
CA GLU A 825 -32.18 13.04 -9.58
C GLU A 825 -31.70 14.40 -9.04
N PRO A 826 -32.01 14.78 -7.79
CA PRO A 826 -31.47 15.97 -7.15
C PRO A 826 -29.94 15.94 -7.07
N GLY A 827 -29.29 17.05 -7.44
CA GLY A 827 -27.84 17.16 -7.43
C GLY A 827 -27.12 16.40 -8.55
N VAL A 828 -27.83 15.95 -9.61
CA VAL A 828 -27.24 15.34 -10.82
C VAL A 828 -27.80 15.99 -12.08
N LEU A 829 -26.92 16.33 -13.02
CA LEU A 829 -27.29 16.61 -14.40
C LEU A 829 -26.45 15.74 -15.34
N GLY A 830 -27.10 15.02 -16.25
CA GLY A 830 -26.44 14.37 -17.38
C GLY A 830 -25.83 15.42 -18.32
N TYR A 831 -24.76 15.06 -19.03
CA TYR A 831 -24.10 15.97 -19.97
C TYR A 831 -25.08 16.48 -21.04
N ASN A 832 -25.95 15.61 -21.57
CA ASN A 832 -27.01 15.98 -22.51
C ASN A 832 -27.96 17.06 -21.97
N GLU A 833 -28.28 17.05 -20.68
CA GLU A 833 -29.08 18.11 -20.06
C GLU A 833 -28.25 19.38 -19.83
N LEU A 834 -27.04 19.25 -19.28
CA LEU A 834 -26.18 20.40 -18.99
C LEU A 834 -25.82 21.19 -20.26
N CYS A 835 -25.35 20.53 -21.31
CA CYS A 835 -24.98 21.19 -22.57
C CYS A 835 -26.21 21.80 -23.28
N LEU A 836 -27.41 21.26 -23.03
CA LEU A 836 -28.66 21.83 -23.51
C LEU A 836 -29.01 23.12 -22.76
N LEU A 837 -28.80 23.16 -21.44
CA LEU A 837 -29.04 24.32 -20.60
C LEU A 837 -28.06 25.45 -20.93
N GLU A 838 -26.75 25.17 -21.01
CA GLU A 838 -25.73 26.13 -21.45
C GLU A 838 -26.05 26.73 -22.82
N LYS A 839 -26.45 25.89 -23.79
CA LYS A 839 -26.77 26.32 -25.15
C LYS A 839 -28.05 27.14 -25.27
N GLN A 840 -29.06 26.86 -24.45
CA GLN A 840 -30.34 27.59 -24.46
C GLN A 840 -30.29 28.87 -23.63
N HIS A 841 -29.49 28.89 -22.56
CA HIS A 841 -29.37 29.98 -21.60
C HIS A 841 -27.93 30.53 -21.47
N PRO A 842 -27.23 30.89 -22.57
CA PRO A 842 -25.81 31.26 -22.57
C PRO A 842 -25.51 32.65 -21.97
N GLN A 843 -26.47 33.23 -21.25
CA GLN A 843 -26.34 34.47 -20.46
C GLN A 843 -26.63 34.24 -18.97
N GLU A 844 -27.16 33.07 -18.61
CA GLU A 844 -27.46 32.64 -17.23
C GLU A 844 -26.45 31.60 -16.76
N TRP A 845 -25.96 30.75 -17.67
CA TRP A 845 -24.87 29.81 -17.43
C TRP A 845 -23.52 30.44 -17.76
N HIS A 846 -22.57 30.17 -16.87
CA HIS A 846 -21.16 30.51 -16.99
C HIS A 846 -20.34 29.25 -16.76
N ASN A 847 -19.22 29.10 -17.46
CA ASN A 847 -18.33 27.96 -17.28
C ASN A 847 -16.87 28.39 -17.22
N SER A 848 -16.07 27.51 -16.64
CA SER A 848 -14.63 27.65 -16.42
C SER A 848 -14.02 26.24 -16.36
N TYR A 849 -12.71 26.16 -16.19
CA TYR A 849 -12.02 24.91 -15.88
C TYR A 849 -11.05 25.12 -14.72
N ASP A 850 -10.89 24.09 -13.90
CA ASP A 850 -9.80 24.04 -12.95
C ASP A 850 -8.62 23.32 -13.61
N LYS A 851 -7.49 24.02 -13.68
CA LYS A 851 -6.25 23.57 -14.34
C LYS A 851 -5.46 22.51 -13.54
N TYR A 852 -5.84 22.22 -12.30
CA TYR A 852 -5.26 21.18 -11.46
C TYR A 852 -6.16 19.94 -11.49
N TYR A 853 -7.48 20.11 -11.32
CA TYR A 853 -8.45 19.04 -11.52
C TYR A 853 -8.53 18.56 -12.98
N MET A 854 -7.99 19.32 -13.94
CA MET A 854 -8.05 19.09 -15.40
C MET A 854 -9.49 18.90 -15.91
N ALA A 855 -10.43 19.64 -15.32
CA ALA A 855 -11.87 19.43 -15.52
C ALA A 855 -12.71 20.73 -15.48
N PRO A 856 -13.84 20.78 -16.20
CA PRO A 856 -14.72 21.93 -16.23
C PRO A 856 -15.64 22.02 -15.00
N TYR A 857 -16.02 23.25 -14.65
CA TYR A 857 -17.17 23.50 -13.79
C TYR A 857 -18.02 24.63 -14.38
N ALA A 858 -19.32 24.57 -14.11
CA ALA A 858 -20.28 25.55 -14.59
C ALA A 858 -21.18 26.03 -13.45
N TRP A 859 -21.70 27.25 -13.56
CA TRP A 859 -22.59 27.82 -12.57
C TRP A 859 -23.60 28.79 -13.17
N THR A 860 -24.62 29.06 -12.38
CA THR A 860 -25.60 30.13 -12.57
C THR A 860 -25.65 30.95 -11.27
N LYS A 861 -26.63 31.85 -11.11
CA LYS A 861 -26.88 32.53 -9.84
C LYS A 861 -27.32 31.60 -8.69
N ASP A 862 -27.93 30.45 -8.99
CA ASP A 862 -28.53 29.54 -7.99
C ASP A 862 -27.87 28.16 -7.92
N ILE A 863 -27.14 27.73 -8.95
CA ILE A 863 -26.61 26.35 -9.10
C ILE A 863 -25.12 26.39 -9.47
N PHE A 864 -24.34 25.45 -8.95
CA PHE A 864 -22.97 25.11 -9.40
C PHE A 864 -22.88 23.60 -9.68
N ILE A 865 -22.06 23.20 -10.66
CA ILE A 865 -21.86 21.81 -11.09
C ILE A 865 -20.41 21.57 -11.53
N GLY A 866 -19.79 20.51 -11.00
CA GLY A 866 -18.52 19.96 -11.50
C GLY A 866 -18.79 18.71 -12.34
N PHE A 867 -18.20 18.61 -13.54
CA PHE A 867 -18.61 17.64 -14.56
C PHE A 867 -17.48 17.25 -15.52
N ASP A 868 -17.77 16.34 -16.47
CA ASP A 868 -16.87 15.98 -17.54
C ASP A 868 -17.37 16.45 -18.91
N ASN A 869 -16.45 16.87 -19.78
CA ASN A 869 -16.69 17.20 -21.17
C ASN A 869 -15.64 16.53 -22.09
N GLU A 870 -15.69 16.76 -23.39
CA GLU A 870 -14.74 16.19 -24.36
C GLU A 870 -13.26 16.50 -24.03
N ASP A 871 -12.97 17.59 -23.33
CA ASP A 871 -11.61 18.05 -23.03
C ASP A 871 -11.05 17.40 -21.76
N SER A 872 -11.85 17.28 -20.69
CA SER A 872 -11.46 16.58 -19.46
C SER A 872 -11.43 15.08 -19.65
N ILE A 873 -12.34 14.53 -20.47
CA ILE A 873 -12.26 13.15 -20.94
C ILE A 873 -10.98 12.94 -21.75
N GLN A 874 -10.57 13.87 -22.61
CA GLN A 874 -9.28 13.77 -23.30
C GLN A 874 -8.10 13.67 -22.32
N CYS A 875 -8.09 14.52 -21.28
CA CYS A 875 -7.07 14.47 -20.23
C CYS A 875 -7.08 13.13 -19.46
N LYS A 876 -8.25 12.62 -19.10
CA LYS A 876 -8.43 11.33 -18.41
C LYS A 876 -8.02 10.13 -19.26
N ILE A 877 -8.38 10.10 -20.54
CA ILE A 877 -7.98 9.01 -21.44
C ILE A 877 -6.48 9.06 -21.74
N ALA A 878 -5.85 10.25 -21.78
CA ALA A 878 -4.40 10.37 -21.83
C ALA A 878 -3.73 9.88 -20.53
N PHE A 879 -4.26 10.22 -19.36
CA PHE A 879 -3.78 9.69 -18.07
C PHE A 879 -3.87 8.16 -18.01
N LEU A 880 -5.03 7.59 -18.37
CA LEU A 880 -5.28 6.14 -18.47
C LEU A 880 -4.23 5.43 -19.36
N LYS A 881 -3.95 5.98 -20.56
CA LYS A 881 -2.92 5.46 -21.47
C LYS A 881 -1.53 5.50 -20.83
N LEU A 882 -1.15 6.62 -20.23
CA LEU A 882 0.16 6.83 -19.61
C LEU A 882 0.36 5.94 -18.37
N MET A 883 -0.70 5.70 -17.61
CA MET A 883 -0.73 4.73 -16.52
C MET A 883 -0.73 3.27 -17.00
N GLY A 884 -1.06 3.01 -18.27
CA GLY A 884 -1.04 1.67 -18.87
C GLY A 884 -2.23 0.79 -18.48
N LEU A 885 -3.39 1.40 -18.20
CA LEU A 885 -4.58 0.69 -17.70
C LEU A 885 -5.32 -0.09 -18.80
N LYS A 886 -6.07 -1.12 -18.41
CA LYS A 886 -6.80 -2.03 -19.32
C LYS A 886 -7.81 -1.33 -20.23
N GLY A 887 -8.34 -0.18 -19.83
CA GLY A 887 -9.29 0.62 -20.61
C GLY A 887 -10.16 1.54 -19.77
N ALA A 888 -11.19 2.11 -20.40
CA ALA A 888 -12.16 3.01 -19.77
C ALA A 888 -13.51 2.32 -19.56
N MET A 889 -14.17 2.70 -18.45
CA MET A 889 -15.55 2.41 -18.14
C MET A 889 -16.35 3.71 -18.21
N ILE A 890 -17.54 3.67 -18.82
CA ILE A 890 -18.42 4.83 -18.99
C ILE A 890 -19.67 4.63 -18.13
N TRP A 891 -19.93 5.59 -17.23
CA TRP A 891 -21.22 5.73 -16.55
C TRP A 891 -21.87 7.07 -16.92
N SER A 892 -22.90 7.13 -17.76
CA SER A 892 -23.61 6.04 -18.45
C SER A 892 -24.10 6.54 -19.82
N LEU A 893 -24.46 5.62 -20.72
CA LEU A 893 -24.71 5.93 -22.13
C LEU A 893 -25.84 6.93 -22.38
N GLU A 894 -26.88 6.90 -21.56
CA GLU A 894 -28.06 7.77 -21.65
C GLU A 894 -27.78 9.26 -21.34
N ASN A 895 -26.63 9.57 -20.72
CA ASN A 895 -26.25 10.92 -20.32
C ASN A 895 -25.40 11.67 -21.37
N ASP A 896 -24.92 11.01 -22.43
CA ASP A 896 -24.21 11.67 -23.56
C ASP A 896 -25.21 12.37 -24.51
N ASP A 897 -24.79 13.34 -25.35
CA ASP A 897 -25.69 13.98 -26.35
C ASP A 897 -25.99 13.01 -27.51
N PHE A 898 -26.74 11.95 -27.22
CA PHE A 898 -27.13 10.91 -28.17
C PHE A 898 -28.12 11.42 -29.23
N LYS A 899 -28.74 12.59 -29.04
CA LYS A 899 -29.67 13.19 -30.00
C LYS A 899 -29.05 14.33 -30.84
N SER A 900 -27.80 14.72 -30.56
CA SER A 900 -27.08 15.84 -31.21
C SER A 900 -27.83 17.17 -31.08
N ARG A 901 -28.38 17.48 -29.91
CA ARG A 901 -29.08 18.75 -29.66
C ARG A 901 -28.14 19.85 -29.19
N CYS A 902 -27.06 19.51 -28.50
CA CYS A 902 -26.01 20.43 -28.09
C CYS A 902 -25.02 20.62 -29.24
N GLY A 903 -24.45 19.52 -29.72
CA GLY A 903 -23.44 19.51 -30.77
C GLY A 903 -24.01 19.40 -32.19
N SER A 904 -23.12 19.06 -33.12
CA SER A 904 -23.42 18.60 -34.49
C SER A 904 -23.14 17.10 -34.68
N LEU A 905 -22.76 16.40 -33.60
CA LEU A 905 -22.43 14.99 -33.53
C LEU A 905 -23.28 14.33 -32.44
N LYS A 906 -23.81 13.14 -32.71
CA LYS A 906 -24.39 12.27 -31.67
C LYS A 906 -23.27 11.58 -30.88
N TYR A 907 -23.44 11.43 -29.57
CA TYR A 907 -22.50 10.79 -28.64
C TYR A 907 -21.09 11.45 -28.62
N PRO A 908 -20.96 12.78 -28.44
CA PRO A 908 -19.65 13.44 -28.41
C PRO A 908 -18.69 12.83 -27.37
N LEU A 909 -19.15 12.60 -26.13
CA LEU A 909 -18.27 12.09 -25.07
C LEU A 909 -17.78 10.67 -25.39
N LEU A 910 -18.69 9.78 -25.79
CA LEU A 910 -18.34 8.40 -26.16
C LEU A 910 -17.47 8.33 -27.42
N ARG A 911 -17.63 9.27 -28.37
CA ARG A 911 -16.78 9.36 -29.55
C ARG A 911 -15.37 9.81 -29.20
N LYS A 912 -15.19 10.74 -28.27
CA LYS A 912 -13.86 11.12 -27.77
C LYS A 912 -13.18 9.96 -27.03
N VAL A 913 -13.90 9.23 -26.18
CA VAL A 913 -13.39 7.98 -25.57
C VAL A 913 -13.00 6.96 -26.65
N HIS A 914 -13.81 6.82 -27.71
CA HIS A 914 -13.54 5.88 -28.80
C HIS A 914 -12.31 6.26 -29.65
N SER A 915 -12.24 7.49 -30.18
CA SER A 915 -11.15 7.90 -31.09
C SER A 915 -9.77 7.77 -30.45
N MET A 916 -9.67 8.14 -29.17
CA MET A 916 -8.42 8.04 -28.41
C MET A 916 -8.02 6.62 -28.04
N LEU A 917 -8.97 5.71 -27.78
CA LEU A 917 -8.71 4.32 -27.37
C LEU A 917 -8.69 3.32 -28.54
N ASN A 918 -8.99 3.72 -29.78
CA ASN A 918 -9.24 2.78 -30.88
C ASN A 918 -8.46 3.01 -32.18
N GLY A 919 -7.87 4.20 -32.41
CA GLY A 919 -7.06 4.44 -33.61
C GLY A 919 -6.72 5.91 -33.84
N ASP A 920 -7.74 6.73 -34.03
CA ASP A 920 -7.64 8.02 -34.73
C ASP A 920 -6.80 9.07 -33.98
N GLU A 921 -6.82 9.02 -32.64
CA GLU A 921 -6.05 9.91 -31.76
C GLU A 921 -5.08 9.11 -30.86
N ILE A 922 -4.55 7.96 -31.32
CA ILE A 922 -3.68 7.09 -30.50
C ILE A 922 -2.47 7.84 -29.92
N HIS A 923 -1.78 8.65 -30.74
CA HIS A 923 -0.60 9.42 -30.31
C HIS A 923 -0.93 10.67 -29.49
N SER A 924 -2.22 11.03 -29.33
CA SER A 924 -2.60 12.09 -28.41
C SER A 924 -2.47 11.60 -26.97
N MET A 925 -1.36 12.01 -26.35
CA MET A 925 -1.18 12.10 -24.90
C MET A 925 -1.38 13.56 -24.42
N GLU A 926 -1.77 14.46 -25.32
CA GLU A 926 -1.96 15.88 -25.05
C GLU A 926 -3.27 16.09 -24.29
N CYS A 927 -3.18 16.50 -23.03
CA CYS A 927 -4.32 17.04 -22.30
C CYS A 927 -4.51 18.51 -22.69
N LYS A 928 -5.74 18.91 -23.03
CA LYS A 928 -6.03 20.27 -23.54
C LYS A 928 -5.76 21.36 -22.50
N TYR A 929 -5.80 21.02 -21.22
CA TYR A 929 -5.58 21.94 -20.10
C TYR A 929 -4.10 22.09 -19.70
N GLY A 930 -3.20 21.22 -20.20
CA GLY A 930 -1.75 21.30 -19.97
C GLY A 930 -1.02 19.96 -20.05
N ASP A 931 0.28 19.95 -19.79
CA ASP A 931 1.05 18.71 -19.57
C ASP A 931 0.49 17.98 -18.34
N LEU A 932 0.09 16.70 -18.49
CA LEU A 932 -0.40 15.87 -17.36
C LEU A 932 0.67 15.66 -16.26
N PHE A 933 1.95 15.66 -16.66
CA PHE A 933 3.09 15.63 -15.78
C PHE A 933 4.09 16.67 -16.29
N PRO A 934 4.56 17.63 -15.48
CA PRO A 934 5.40 18.72 -15.95
C PRO A 934 6.71 18.17 -16.51
N THR A 935 6.88 18.25 -17.84
CA THR A 935 8.08 17.75 -18.51
C THR A 935 9.30 18.52 -18.03
N THR A 936 10.41 17.82 -17.73
CA THR A 936 11.67 18.46 -17.34
C THR A 936 12.11 19.41 -18.46
N PRO A 937 12.31 20.73 -18.19
CA PRO A 937 12.52 21.70 -19.26
C PRO A 937 13.73 21.34 -20.13
N LYS A 938 13.45 20.92 -21.36
CA LYS A 938 14.45 20.66 -22.41
C LYS A 938 15.33 21.91 -22.53
N PRO A 939 16.68 21.80 -22.49
CA PRO A 939 17.56 22.97 -22.32
C PRO A 939 17.53 23.88 -23.55
N THR A 940 16.59 24.81 -23.56
CA THR A 940 16.40 25.79 -24.64
C THR A 940 17.41 26.93 -24.52
N SER A 941 17.93 27.37 -25.66
CA SER A 941 19.04 28.32 -25.73
C SER A 941 18.69 29.69 -25.15
N ARG A 942 19.39 30.06 -24.07
CA ARG A 942 19.53 31.39 -23.45
C ARG A 942 19.00 32.58 -24.29
N PRO A 943 17.80 33.10 -23.98
CA PRO A 943 17.42 34.46 -24.36
C PRO A 943 18.35 35.47 -23.67
N THR A 944 18.75 36.52 -24.37
CA THR A 944 19.61 37.58 -23.81
C THR A 944 18.79 38.85 -23.61
N THR A 945 18.37 39.12 -22.37
CA THR A 945 17.59 40.32 -22.05
C THR A 945 18.14 41.07 -20.83
N THR A 946 18.48 42.33 -21.11
CA THR A 946 18.96 43.41 -20.25
C THR A 946 18.32 43.51 -18.84
N THR A 947 19.17 43.69 -17.82
CA THR A 947 18.75 44.02 -16.44
C THR A 947 18.14 45.42 -16.33
N THR A 948 16.98 45.54 -15.69
CA THR A 948 16.48 46.80 -15.10
C THR A 948 15.98 46.53 -13.67
N THR A 949 16.34 47.42 -12.75
CA THR A 949 16.21 47.16 -11.30
C THR A 949 14.89 47.69 -10.73
N PRO A 950 14.09 46.87 -10.03
CA PRO A 950 12.97 47.37 -9.21
C PRO A 950 13.46 48.21 -8.03
N LYS A 951 12.65 49.20 -7.63
CA LYS A 951 12.88 50.06 -6.46
C LYS A 951 12.05 49.53 -5.27
N PRO A 952 12.59 49.47 -4.03
CA PRO A 952 11.86 48.95 -2.88
C PRO A 952 10.70 49.86 -2.44
N THR A 953 9.63 49.23 -1.97
CA THR A 953 8.43 49.85 -1.37
C THR A 953 8.47 49.65 0.15
N PRO A 954 8.12 50.65 0.97
CA PRO A 954 8.18 50.52 2.44
C PRO A 954 7.04 49.65 3.00
N PRO A 955 7.25 49.01 4.18
CA PRO A 955 6.24 48.17 4.83
C PRO A 955 5.09 48.98 5.48
N PRO A 956 3.91 48.36 5.70
CA PRO A 956 2.76 49.01 6.32
C PRO A 956 2.94 49.19 7.85
N THR A 957 2.40 50.29 8.36
CA THR A 957 2.44 50.64 9.79
C THR A 957 1.40 49.87 10.59
N GLN A 958 1.80 49.20 11.67
CA GLN A 958 0.89 48.64 12.67
C GLN A 958 0.47 49.71 13.69
N THR A 959 -0.79 49.66 14.13
CA THR A 959 -1.35 50.51 15.20
C THR A 959 -1.71 49.59 16.38
N PRO A 960 -1.30 49.91 17.63
CA PRO A 960 -1.57 49.05 18.78
C PRO A 960 -3.02 49.18 19.27
N THR A 961 -3.59 48.06 19.71
CA THR A 961 -4.89 48.00 20.40
C THR A 961 -4.71 47.34 21.77
N GLU A 962 -5.36 47.87 22.79
CA GLU A 962 -5.16 47.54 24.21
C GLU A 962 -5.98 46.29 24.64
N PRO A 963 -5.46 45.43 25.55
CA PRO A 963 -6.14 44.18 25.91
C PRO A 963 -7.28 44.37 26.93
N PRO A 964 -8.42 43.66 26.80
CA PRO A 964 -9.46 43.61 27.83
C PRO A 964 -9.02 42.85 29.09
N LEU A 965 -9.40 43.33 30.27
CA LEU A 965 -9.26 42.58 31.53
C LEU A 965 -10.33 41.47 31.68
N PRO A 966 -10.07 40.41 32.46
CA PRO A 966 -10.92 39.22 32.51
C PRO A 966 -12.24 39.47 33.25
N THR A 967 -13.35 39.09 32.61
CA THR A 967 -14.68 38.97 33.24
C THR A 967 -14.93 37.54 33.69
N THR A 968 -15.24 37.37 34.98
CA THR A 968 -15.53 36.05 35.57
C THR A 968 -16.99 35.64 35.33
N SER A 969 -17.23 34.75 34.38
CA SER A 969 -18.45 33.93 34.32
C SER A 969 -18.19 32.55 34.96
N LYS A 970 -19.25 31.88 35.42
CA LYS A 970 -19.15 30.58 36.09
C LYS A 970 -19.22 29.45 35.08
N SER A 971 -18.41 28.41 35.27
CA SER A 971 -18.51 27.16 34.49
C SER A 971 -19.92 26.56 34.61
N PRO A 972 -20.65 26.33 33.49
CA PRO A 972 -21.91 25.61 33.50
C PRO A 972 -21.67 24.10 33.36
N ILE A 973 -21.72 23.40 34.50
CA ILE A 973 -22.31 22.07 34.73
C ILE A 973 -21.98 20.95 33.71
N ASP A 974 -21.41 19.85 34.20
CA ASP A 974 -21.24 18.59 33.46
C ASP A 974 -22.58 18.00 32.97
N TYR A 975 -22.94 18.25 31.71
CA TYR A 975 -23.97 17.49 31.02
C TYR A 975 -23.39 16.16 30.51
N TRP A 976 -23.32 15.17 31.39
CA TRP A 976 -23.16 13.77 31.00
C TRP A 976 -24.54 13.09 30.98
N CYS A 977 -24.69 12.06 30.14
CA CYS A 977 -25.96 11.36 29.99
C CYS A 977 -25.77 9.84 30.01
N SER A 978 -26.85 9.10 30.25
CA SER A 978 -26.80 7.65 30.55
C SER A 978 -28.08 6.88 30.18
N LYS A 979 -28.93 7.49 29.35
CA LYS A 979 -30.11 6.90 28.71
C LYS A 979 -30.47 7.72 27.47
N ASP A 980 -31.10 7.12 26.47
CA ASP A 980 -31.59 7.85 25.30
C ASP A 980 -32.64 8.91 25.67
N GLY A 981 -32.66 9.99 24.91
CA GLY A 981 -33.71 11.00 24.95
C GLY A 981 -33.21 12.44 25.10
N TYR A 982 -34.16 13.37 25.15
CA TYR A 982 -33.90 14.80 25.05
C TYR A 982 -33.99 15.52 26.41
N MET A 983 -33.25 16.62 26.55
CA MET A 983 -33.29 17.52 27.71
C MET A 983 -33.08 18.98 27.31
N PRO A 984 -33.72 19.98 27.95
CA PRO A 984 -33.47 21.40 27.68
C PRO A 984 -32.08 21.82 28.18
N ASP A 985 -31.49 22.83 27.55
CA ASP A 985 -30.43 23.61 28.20
C ASP A 985 -31.04 24.42 29.36
N SER A 986 -30.38 24.42 30.52
CA SER A 986 -30.85 25.12 31.72
C SER A 986 -30.63 26.64 31.71
N THR A 987 -30.03 27.18 30.65
CA THR A 987 -29.63 28.59 30.50
C THR A 987 -30.11 29.26 29.20
N ASP A 988 -30.31 28.50 28.12
CA ASP A 988 -30.83 28.99 26.84
C ASP A 988 -32.08 28.19 26.39
N PRO A 989 -33.29 28.79 26.39
CA PRO A 989 -34.52 28.08 26.03
C PRO A 989 -34.59 27.71 24.55
N HIS A 990 -33.72 28.25 23.68
CA HIS A 990 -33.62 27.87 22.27
C HIS A 990 -32.75 26.64 22.05
N VAL A 991 -32.19 26.05 23.10
CA VAL A 991 -31.21 24.95 23.04
C VAL A 991 -31.73 23.73 23.79
N PHE A 992 -31.47 22.56 23.21
CA PHE A 992 -31.71 21.28 23.85
C PHE A 992 -30.59 20.29 23.50
N TYR A 993 -30.56 19.16 24.17
CA TYR A 993 -29.56 18.12 23.96
C TYR A 993 -30.24 16.76 23.74
N GLN A 994 -29.76 15.99 22.77
CA GLN A 994 -30.12 14.59 22.54
C GLN A 994 -29.02 13.71 23.12
N CYS A 995 -29.38 12.81 24.04
CA CYS A 995 -28.52 11.71 24.44
C CYS A 995 -28.79 10.48 23.58
N GLU A 996 -27.73 9.80 23.15
CA GLU A 996 -27.78 8.58 22.34
C GLU A 996 -26.63 7.64 22.70
N TRP A 997 -26.84 6.32 22.61
CA TRP A 997 -25.77 5.33 22.78
C TRP A 997 -25.10 5.01 21.44
N ILE A 998 -23.85 5.43 21.27
CA ILE A 998 -23.06 5.16 20.06
C ILE A 998 -22.14 3.94 20.30
N PRO A 999 -22.32 2.82 19.56
CA PRO A 999 -21.40 1.69 19.62
C PRO A 999 -19.93 2.11 19.40
N GLY A 1000 -19.03 1.68 20.28
CA GLY A 1000 -17.61 2.06 20.24
C GLY A 1000 -17.26 3.44 20.82
N LYS A 1001 -18.24 4.32 21.10
CA LYS A 1001 -18.01 5.63 21.75
C LYS A 1001 -18.75 5.81 23.09
N GLY A 1002 -19.79 5.02 23.36
CA GLY A 1002 -20.58 5.06 24.59
C GLY A 1002 -21.75 6.06 24.53
N TRP A 1003 -22.22 6.51 25.69
CA TRP A 1003 -23.25 7.54 25.79
C TRP A 1003 -22.71 8.88 25.30
N TRP A 1004 -23.32 9.43 24.26
CA TRP A 1004 -22.93 10.67 23.61
C TRP A 1004 -24.05 11.71 23.69
N LEU A 1005 -23.67 12.99 23.75
CA LEU A 1005 -24.61 14.10 23.91
C LEU A 1005 -24.48 15.09 22.75
N HIS A 1006 -25.51 15.13 21.90
CA HIS A 1006 -25.60 16.01 20.74
C HIS A 1006 -26.30 17.31 21.13
N LYS A 1007 -25.63 18.46 20.93
CA LYS A 1007 -26.24 19.77 21.15
C LYS A 1007 -27.10 20.17 19.96
N MET A 1008 -28.37 20.49 20.22
CA MET A 1008 -29.38 20.85 19.24
C MET A 1008 -29.87 22.28 19.50
N ILE A 1009 -30.24 22.99 18.43
CA ILE A 1009 -30.77 24.36 18.49
C ILE A 1009 -32.12 24.39 17.79
N CYS A 1010 -33.11 25.02 18.41
CA CYS A 1010 -34.44 25.17 17.87
C CYS A 1010 -34.46 26.12 16.65
N PRO A 1011 -35.20 25.79 15.57
CA PRO A 1011 -35.18 26.59 14.35
C PRO A 1011 -35.93 27.92 14.53
N GLY A 1012 -35.22 29.03 14.30
CA GLY A 1012 -35.73 30.38 14.51
C GLY A 1012 -35.86 30.74 15.99
N VAL A 1013 -36.66 31.77 16.30
CA VAL A 1013 -36.94 32.17 17.69
C VAL A 1013 -38.05 31.30 18.32
N THR A 1014 -37.78 29.99 18.40
CA THR A 1014 -38.66 28.98 19.02
C THR A 1014 -37.96 28.33 20.22
N ASN A 1015 -38.73 27.98 21.24
CA ASN A 1015 -38.23 27.44 22.51
C ASN A 1015 -38.37 25.90 22.52
N TRP A 1016 -37.45 25.18 23.14
CA TRP A 1016 -37.59 23.74 23.34
C TRP A 1016 -38.61 23.43 24.44
N ASN A 1017 -39.65 22.68 24.08
CA ASN A 1017 -40.72 22.26 24.97
C ASN A 1017 -40.52 20.79 25.36
N GLN A 1018 -40.04 20.57 26.59
CA GLN A 1018 -39.69 19.26 27.11
C GLN A 1018 -40.91 18.31 27.29
N ASP A 1019 -42.12 18.85 27.45
CA ASP A 1019 -43.34 18.05 27.59
C ASP A 1019 -43.91 17.58 26.24
N THR A 1020 -43.61 18.29 25.14
CA THR A 1020 -44.04 17.94 23.78
C THR A 1020 -42.93 17.35 22.91
N LEU A 1021 -41.67 17.43 23.37
CA LEU A 1021 -40.43 17.06 22.68
C LEU A 1021 -40.28 17.75 21.31
N LYS A 1022 -40.61 19.05 21.25
CA LYS A 1022 -40.57 19.87 20.04
C LYS A 1022 -40.15 21.31 20.33
N CYS A 1023 -39.73 22.01 19.29
CA CYS A 1023 -39.55 23.46 19.32
C CYS A 1023 -40.88 24.16 19.00
N ASP A 1024 -41.43 24.92 19.95
CA ASP A 1024 -42.64 25.74 19.78
C ASP A 1024 -42.43 27.20 20.28
N LYS A 1025 -43.49 27.96 20.58
CA LYS A 1025 -43.41 29.43 20.79
C LYS A 1025 -43.76 29.85 22.21
#